data_AF-A0A968MF25-F1
#
_entry.id   AF-A0A968MF25-F1
#
_cell.length_a   1.000
_cell.length_b   1.000
_cell.length_c   1.000
_cell.angle_alpha   90.00
_cell.angle_beta   90.00
_cell.angle_gamma   90.00
#
_symmetry.space_group_name_H-M   'P 1'
#
loop_
_entity.id
_entity.type
_entity.pdbx_description
1 polymer ?
#
loop_
_entity_poly.entity_id
_entity_poly.type
_entity_poly.pdbx_seq_one_letter_code
_entity_poly.pdbx_strand_id
1 'polypeptide(L)'
;MTIQQTPLAPFLEQPHRNHGLFADHYLADVLPRHPAWEAVQAEAAPVREEIAARLAAHVPSTKEAQTEDDLIKPVLTALGHTFEVQVTLKSGALSFEPDYILYRDSAAVQHNKGKKLTAADLQATALAVAEAKYWERPLDTTLWERPLDTTLKTGTAAAKENPAKQIAEYLYHADVSWGILTNGRSWRLYHRNTARFLNVYYEVDLPALVAAGDLAAFAYFFAFFRRAAFDPTEALHLNAMLQESTDYAQTISQHLKEQVYTALRHLAQGFLDYPSNQLQPIPATLTAMYDHSLIVLYRLLFILYAEARGLLPLRESNDYRTEYSLDAIKRRVAKMLDSGAGLLPTSMSTWARLKDLFTIINDGSPPLKVATFNGGLFDPQKHPFLEQYSIGDAQLLRAIDQLARVQQQFIDYRDLNARHLGTIYEGLLENQFQPLAAPEPDTTASLTWTIDIFNDKGERKRTGSYYTPDYIVEYILEQAVGPVLAAAVANQPDDAAKVQAVLAVNVLDPSMGSGHFLVAATEYIARFLLNLSEVSEAERSGASDLVYWKRRVAQSCIYGVDLNPLAVDLAKLSLWLDTTARDKPLSFLDHHLRCGNALVGARLDSLRPLVSDIKAKQQKKKAAAAAAAGQVSMFGDSDFQAQARQAVMTMSQIEALAGDSIDEVREQERLYEALQASLRAKYERAADLATATGFDLVFDPGLWKHLIDYATGHNLTGPRQFGGIVAAAAAQAPAHRFFHWELAFPEVFF
;
A
#
# COMPACT_ATOMS: atom_id res chain seq x y z
N MET A 1 12.96 30.66 -32.94
CA MET A 1 12.38 30.70 -31.58
C MET A 1 12.93 29.50 -30.83
N THR A 2 13.99 29.74 -30.06
CA THR A 2 14.75 28.71 -29.36
C THR A 2 13.99 28.38 -28.09
N ILE A 3 13.35 27.20 -28.03
CA ILE A 3 12.75 26.68 -26.81
C ILE A 3 13.92 26.37 -25.87
N GLN A 4 14.16 27.24 -24.89
CA GLN A 4 15.07 26.95 -23.80
C GLN A 4 14.53 25.71 -23.08
N GLN A 5 15.32 24.62 -23.12
CA GLN A 5 15.15 23.51 -22.20
C GLN A 5 15.35 24.08 -20.80
N THR A 6 14.27 24.20 -20.03
CA THR A 6 14.35 24.44 -18.60
C THR A 6 15.12 23.25 -18.01
N PRO A 7 16.29 23.46 -17.39
CA PRO A 7 16.90 22.41 -16.60
C PRO A 7 15.91 22.07 -15.50
N LEU A 8 15.52 20.81 -15.38
CA LEU A 8 14.84 20.35 -14.16
C LEU A 8 15.75 20.73 -13.00
N ALA A 9 15.26 21.64 -12.14
CA ALA A 9 15.78 21.75 -10.79
C ALA A 9 15.80 20.32 -10.21
N PRO A 10 16.91 19.93 -9.55
CA PRO A 10 17.03 18.57 -9.05
C PRO A 10 15.83 18.26 -8.15
N PHE A 11 15.26 17.07 -8.28
CA PHE A 11 14.19 16.47 -7.46
C PHE A 11 14.53 16.37 -5.94
N LEU A 12 15.52 17.13 -5.47
CA LEU A 12 16.19 17.06 -4.18
C LEU A 12 15.87 18.22 -3.24
N GLU A 13 15.27 19.32 -3.71
CA GLU A 13 14.78 20.41 -2.84
C GLU A 13 13.47 20.98 -3.40
N GLN A 14 12.37 20.25 -3.27
CA GLN A 14 11.06 20.90 -3.41
C GLN A 14 10.91 21.88 -2.24
N PRO A 15 10.37 23.09 -2.46
CA PRO A 15 10.24 24.12 -1.41
C PRO A 15 9.21 23.76 -0.33
N HIS A 16 8.56 22.61 -0.48
CA HIS A 16 7.52 22.08 0.37
C HIS A 16 7.61 20.56 0.41
N ARG A 17 6.94 19.97 1.41
CA ARG A 17 6.76 18.54 1.60
C ARG A 17 5.27 18.24 1.57
N ASN A 18 4.79 17.78 0.43
CA ASN A 18 3.42 17.31 0.33
C ASN A 18 3.36 15.84 0.76
N HIS A 19 2.45 15.55 1.70
CA HIS A 19 2.16 14.22 2.21
C HIS A 19 0.79 13.73 1.69
N GLY A 20 0.53 13.91 0.40
CA GLY A 20 -0.68 13.42 -0.25
C GLY A 20 -1.94 14.26 -0.03
N LEU A 21 -1.81 15.50 0.45
CA LEU A 21 -2.94 16.42 0.55
C LEU A 21 -3.32 16.97 -0.84
N PHE A 22 -2.31 17.30 -1.65
CA PHE A 22 -2.45 17.64 -3.07
C PHE A 22 -1.71 16.59 -3.91
N ALA A 23 -1.82 16.66 -5.22
CA ALA A 23 -0.99 15.92 -6.15
C ALA A 23 0.31 16.72 -6.41
N ASP A 24 1.46 16.07 -6.32
CA ASP A 24 2.79 16.66 -6.54
C ASP A 24 2.90 17.27 -7.95
N HIS A 25 2.34 16.61 -8.98
CA HIS A 25 2.29 17.19 -10.33
C HIS A 25 1.41 18.45 -10.40
N TYR A 26 0.28 18.49 -9.68
CA TYR A 26 -0.54 19.70 -9.62
C TYR A 26 0.28 20.86 -9.06
N LEU A 27 1.00 20.63 -7.97
CA LEU A 27 1.88 21.63 -7.35
C LEU A 27 3.03 22.04 -8.27
N ALA A 28 3.68 21.10 -8.95
CA ALA A 28 4.88 21.37 -9.74
C ALA A 28 4.60 21.99 -11.12
N ASP A 29 3.51 21.61 -11.77
CA ASP A 29 3.28 21.90 -13.20
C ASP A 29 1.99 22.67 -13.49
N VAL A 30 0.94 22.47 -12.70
CA VAL A 30 -0.38 23.07 -12.97
C VAL A 30 -0.51 24.41 -12.24
N LEU A 31 -0.27 24.42 -10.94
CA LEU A 31 -0.40 25.61 -10.09
C LEU A 31 0.50 26.78 -10.55
N PRO A 32 1.77 26.58 -10.93
CA PRO A 32 2.63 27.67 -11.38
C PRO A 32 2.21 28.28 -12.73
N ARG A 33 1.38 27.57 -13.51
CA ARG A 33 0.80 28.05 -14.77
C ARG A 33 -0.54 28.74 -14.57
N HIS A 34 -1.09 28.73 -13.35
CA HIS A 34 -2.36 29.38 -13.06
C HIS A 34 -2.24 30.90 -13.25
N PRO A 35 -3.22 31.58 -13.91
CA PRO A 35 -3.12 33.00 -14.23
C PRO A 35 -2.90 33.92 -13.02
N ALA A 36 -3.44 33.53 -11.86
CA ALA A 36 -3.28 34.29 -10.61
C ALA A 36 -1.96 34.01 -9.86
N TRP A 37 -1.15 33.04 -10.30
CA TRP A 37 0.10 32.67 -9.61
C TRP A 37 1.13 33.79 -9.62
N GLU A 38 1.25 34.51 -10.73
CA GLU A 38 2.19 35.64 -10.87
C GLU A 38 1.88 36.76 -9.86
N ALA A 39 0.60 37.04 -9.63
CA ALA A 39 0.17 38.02 -8.63
C ALA A 39 0.53 37.58 -7.20
N VAL A 40 0.31 36.29 -6.88
CA VAL A 40 0.69 35.71 -5.58
C VAL A 40 2.19 35.79 -5.35
N GLN A 41 3.02 35.53 -6.36
CA GLN A 41 4.48 35.63 -6.25
C GLN A 41 4.93 37.07 -6.02
N ALA A 42 4.28 38.06 -6.64
CA ALA A 42 4.57 39.48 -6.43
C ALA A 42 4.19 39.93 -5.01
N GLU A 43 3.03 39.51 -4.50
CA GLU A 43 2.57 39.78 -3.13
C GLU A 43 3.45 39.11 -2.07
N ALA A 44 4.03 37.95 -2.37
CA ALA A 44 4.85 37.18 -1.44
C ALA A 44 6.20 37.87 -1.11
N ALA A 45 6.73 38.71 -2.01
CA ALA A 45 8.05 39.32 -1.85
C ALA A 45 8.22 40.17 -0.57
N PRO A 46 7.36 41.18 -0.29
CA PRO A 46 7.46 41.97 0.95
C PRO A 46 7.22 41.13 2.21
N VAL A 47 6.30 40.14 2.15
CA VAL A 47 6.02 39.25 3.28
C VAL A 47 7.22 38.38 3.61
N ARG A 48 7.96 37.91 2.59
CA ARG A 48 9.19 37.14 2.79
C ARG A 48 10.24 37.95 3.55
N GLU A 49 10.44 39.21 3.18
CA GLU A 49 11.43 40.08 3.83
C GLU A 49 11.07 40.33 5.30
N GLU A 50 9.78 40.55 5.59
CA GLU A 50 9.30 40.70 6.95
C GLU A 50 9.53 39.42 7.78
N ILE A 51 9.14 38.25 7.25
CA ILE A 51 9.31 36.97 7.94
C ILE A 51 10.80 36.63 8.11
N ALA A 52 11.64 36.94 7.12
CA ALA A 52 13.09 36.75 7.22
C ALA A 52 13.71 37.58 8.35
N ALA A 53 13.30 38.85 8.48
CA ALA A 53 13.76 39.70 9.57
C ALA A 53 13.33 39.17 10.94
N ARG A 54 12.10 38.62 11.05
CA ARG A 54 11.60 38.00 12.29
C ARG A 54 12.37 36.74 12.64
N LEU A 55 12.59 35.83 11.68
CA LEU A 55 13.35 34.60 11.89
C LEU A 55 14.80 34.89 12.28
N ALA A 56 15.43 35.89 11.69
CA ALA A 56 16.79 36.30 12.04
C ALA A 56 16.90 36.87 13.47
N ALA A 57 15.82 37.48 13.97
CA ALA A 57 15.73 38.00 15.33
C ALA A 57 15.23 36.98 16.37
N HIS A 58 14.64 35.87 15.93
CA HIS A 58 14.04 34.87 16.80
C HIS A 58 15.10 34.03 17.51
N VAL A 59 14.94 33.86 18.82
CA VAL A 59 15.76 32.95 19.63
C VAL A 59 14.89 31.75 20.00
N PRO A 60 15.25 30.53 19.55
CA PRO A 60 14.53 29.30 19.90
C PRO A 60 14.27 29.20 21.41
N SER A 61 13.01 28.92 21.77
CA SER A 61 12.56 28.78 23.14
C SER A 61 11.77 27.49 23.31
N THR A 62 11.92 26.83 24.46
CA THR A 62 11.11 25.68 24.86
C THR A 62 9.75 26.10 25.45
N LYS A 63 9.48 27.40 25.56
CA LYS A 63 8.20 27.94 26.03
C LYS A 63 7.31 28.27 24.84
N GLU A 64 6.18 27.59 24.76
CA GLU A 64 5.18 27.72 23.70
C GLU A 64 4.70 29.16 23.50
N ALA A 65 4.28 29.82 24.59
CA ALA A 65 3.85 31.22 24.56
C ALA A 65 4.91 32.18 23.99
N GLN A 66 6.20 31.89 24.19
CA GLN A 66 7.27 32.71 23.64
C GLN A 66 7.44 32.48 22.13
N THR A 67 7.40 31.23 21.67
CA THR A 67 7.39 30.91 20.23
C THR A 67 6.18 31.53 19.53
N GLU A 68 5.02 31.53 20.20
CA GLU A 68 3.82 32.18 19.70
C GLU A 68 3.96 33.68 19.53
N ASP A 69 4.37 34.40 20.58
CA ASP A 69 4.46 35.86 20.59
C ASP A 69 5.60 36.38 19.72
N ASP A 70 6.76 35.72 19.76
CA ASP A 70 7.96 36.19 19.04
C ASP A 70 7.91 35.85 17.54
N LEU A 71 7.19 34.79 17.15
CA LEU A 71 7.23 34.28 15.78
C LEU A 71 5.84 33.99 15.17
N ILE A 72 5.04 33.10 15.77
CA ILE A 72 3.83 32.58 15.09
C ILE A 72 2.78 33.69 14.86
N LYS A 73 2.47 34.49 15.89
CA LYS A 73 1.50 35.61 15.79
C LYS A 73 1.95 36.67 14.77
N PRO A 74 3.23 37.13 14.79
CA PRO A 74 3.76 37.99 13.72
C PRO A 74 3.62 37.39 12.32
N VAL A 75 3.94 36.10 12.15
CA VAL A 75 3.84 35.43 10.84
C VAL A 75 2.40 35.33 10.37
N LEU A 76 1.45 34.94 11.23
CA LEU A 76 0.02 34.93 10.90
C LEU A 76 -0.49 36.32 10.51
N THR A 77 -0.01 37.36 11.19
CA THR A 77 -0.35 38.76 10.89
C THR A 77 0.21 39.19 9.53
N ALA A 78 1.47 38.86 9.23
CA ALA A 78 2.11 39.13 7.94
C ALA A 78 1.41 38.39 6.77
N LEU A 79 0.81 37.23 7.06
CA LEU A 79 -0.03 36.46 6.15
C LEU A 79 -1.48 37.01 6.00
N GLY A 80 -1.80 38.10 6.72
CA GLY A 80 -3.08 38.81 6.64
C GLY A 80 -4.21 38.19 7.46
N HIS A 81 -3.92 37.24 8.35
CA HIS A 81 -4.95 36.60 9.18
C HIS A 81 -5.49 37.54 10.26
N THR A 82 -6.78 37.39 10.56
CA THR A 82 -7.42 38.01 11.72
C THR A 82 -7.86 36.88 12.65
N PHE A 83 -7.41 36.87 13.89
CA PHE A 83 -7.59 35.72 14.78
C PHE A 83 -7.94 36.09 16.23
N GLU A 84 -8.58 35.16 16.92
CA GLU A 84 -8.77 35.18 18.38
C GLU A 84 -7.94 34.04 19.00
N VAL A 85 -7.38 34.30 20.18
CA VAL A 85 -6.47 33.39 20.88
C VAL A 85 -7.21 32.67 22.01
N GLN A 86 -6.92 31.38 22.21
CA GLN A 86 -7.46 30.54 23.30
C GLN A 86 -8.99 30.53 23.34
N VAL A 87 -9.61 30.12 22.24
CA VAL A 87 -11.08 30.14 22.11
C VAL A 87 -11.67 28.85 22.62
N THR A 88 -12.63 28.92 23.55
CA THR A 88 -13.32 27.73 24.04
C THR A 88 -14.42 27.28 23.08
N LEU A 89 -14.23 26.10 22.47
CA LEU A 89 -15.19 25.39 21.63
C LEU A 89 -15.98 24.35 22.43
N LYS A 90 -17.30 24.35 22.27
CA LYS A 90 -18.21 23.35 22.84
C LYS A 90 -18.76 22.41 21.77
N SER A 91 -18.60 21.11 21.99
CA SER A 91 -19.22 20.07 21.18
C SER A 91 -19.91 19.06 22.10
N GLY A 92 -21.23 19.20 22.26
CA GLY A 92 -22.00 18.41 23.23
C GLY A 92 -21.52 18.61 24.67
N ALA A 93 -21.06 17.54 25.31
CA ALA A 93 -20.51 17.57 26.67
C ALA A 93 -19.00 17.88 26.71
N LEU A 94 -18.31 17.89 25.55
CA LEU A 94 -16.88 18.10 25.44
C LEU A 94 -16.56 19.58 25.20
N SER A 95 -15.39 20.00 25.71
CA SER A 95 -14.85 21.36 25.56
C SER A 95 -13.44 21.25 25.02
N PHE A 96 -13.15 22.01 23.97
CA PHE A 96 -11.88 22.05 23.27
C PHE A 96 -11.36 23.49 23.25
N GLU A 97 -10.05 23.70 23.24
CA GLU A 97 -9.44 25.03 23.28
C GLU A 97 -8.31 25.09 22.24
N PRO A 98 -8.63 25.30 20.95
CA PRO A 98 -7.60 25.63 19.97
C PRO A 98 -6.90 26.94 20.33
N ASP A 99 -5.60 27.01 20.03
CA ASP A 99 -4.82 28.22 20.27
C ASP A 99 -5.33 29.39 19.43
N TYR A 100 -5.79 29.13 18.20
CA TYR A 100 -6.25 30.16 17.27
C TYR A 100 -7.51 29.74 16.51
N ILE A 101 -8.45 30.67 16.37
CA ILE A 101 -9.47 30.62 15.32
C ILE A 101 -9.20 31.76 14.34
N LEU A 102 -9.04 31.42 13.07
CA LEU A 102 -8.79 32.35 11.98
C LEU A 102 -10.15 32.76 11.38
N TYR A 103 -10.51 34.03 11.53
CA TYR A 103 -11.80 34.57 11.13
C TYR A 103 -11.77 35.25 9.77
N ARG A 104 -12.95 35.34 9.14
CA ARG A 104 -13.12 36.06 7.88
C ARG A 104 -12.76 37.54 8.01
N ASP A 105 -13.17 38.19 9.09
CA ASP A 105 -12.91 39.62 9.29
C ASP A 105 -12.92 40.02 10.77
N SER A 106 -12.54 41.26 11.04
CA SER A 106 -12.54 41.82 12.40
C SER A 106 -13.95 41.90 13.01
N ALA A 107 -15.01 41.97 12.20
CA ALA A 107 -16.39 42.01 12.72
C ALA A 107 -16.80 40.63 13.27
N ALA A 108 -16.41 39.55 12.60
CA ALA A 108 -16.58 38.17 13.06
C ALA A 108 -15.84 37.92 14.38
N VAL A 109 -14.61 38.44 14.53
CA VAL A 109 -13.89 38.39 15.82
C VAL A 109 -14.69 39.09 16.91
N GLN A 110 -15.11 40.34 16.70
CA GLN A 110 -15.87 41.08 17.71
C GLN A 110 -17.22 40.41 18.04
N HIS A 111 -17.84 39.75 17.05
CA HIS A 111 -19.09 39.03 17.25
C HIS A 111 -18.90 37.81 18.16
N ASN A 112 -17.79 37.09 18.03
CA ASN A 112 -17.53 35.82 18.73
C ASN A 112 -16.73 35.98 20.03
N LYS A 113 -16.12 37.13 20.23
CA LYS A 113 -15.21 37.40 21.34
C LYS A 113 -15.79 37.05 22.71
N GLY A 114 -15.06 36.24 23.47
CA GLY A 114 -15.40 35.87 24.84
C GLY A 114 -16.66 34.98 24.98
N LYS A 115 -17.20 34.45 23.88
CA LYS A 115 -18.28 33.45 23.90
C LYS A 115 -17.71 32.04 23.94
N LYS A 116 -18.49 31.10 24.47
CA LYS A 116 -18.25 29.67 24.28
C LYS A 116 -18.87 29.27 22.95
N LEU A 117 -18.04 29.05 21.95
CA LEU A 117 -18.48 28.89 20.56
C LEU A 117 -18.91 27.45 20.29
N THR A 118 -19.90 27.30 19.41
CA THR A 118 -20.31 26.02 18.84
C THR A 118 -19.92 25.97 17.35
N ALA A 119 -19.94 24.77 16.76
CA ALA A 119 -19.74 24.60 15.32
C ALA A 119 -20.63 25.53 14.47
N ALA A 120 -21.89 25.73 14.87
CA ALA A 120 -22.83 26.59 14.17
C ALA A 120 -22.42 28.07 14.18
N ASP A 121 -21.78 28.55 15.25
CA ASP A 121 -21.28 29.92 15.35
C ASP A 121 -20.08 30.15 14.41
N LEU A 122 -19.26 29.12 14.22
CA LEU A 122 -18.05 29.16 13.40
C LEU A 122 -18.33 28.99 11.90
N GLN A 123 -19.34 28.24 11.51
CA GLN A 123 -19.58 27.84 10.12
C GLN A 123 -19.64 29.01 9.12
N ALA A 124 -20.13 30.18 9.55
CA ALA A 124 -20.22 31.38 8.71
C ALA A 124 -19.13 32.42 8.99
N THR A 125 -18.33 32.25 10.05
CA THR A 125 -17.43 33.29 10.58
C THR A 125 -15.95 32.89 10.53
N ALA A 126 -15.62 31.63 10.77
CA ALA A 126 -14.27 31.10 10.74
C ALA A 126 -13.88 30.60 9.35
N LEU A 127 -12.62 30.84 8.99
CA LEU A 127 -11.98 30.34 7.78
C LEU A 127 -11.15 29.08 8.07
N ALA A 128 -10.48 29.04 9.22
CA ALA A 128 -9.65 27.92 9.64
C ALA A 128 -9.46 27.91 11.17
N VAL A 129 -9.01 26.77 11.69
CA VAL A 129 -8.51 26.62 13.06
C VAL A 129 -6.99 26.49 13.01
N ALA A 130 -6.26 27.05 13.97
CA ALA A 130 -4.83 26.80 14.07
C ALA A 130 -4.38 26.43 15.48
N GLU A 131 -3.38 25.57 15.54
CA GLU A 131 -2.74 25.11 16.78
C GLU A 131 -1.23 25.37 16.69
N ALA A 132 -0.67 25.92 17.76
CA ALA A 132 0.74 26.20 17.89
C ALA A 132 1.40 25.25 18.91
N LYS A 133 2.70 25.05 18.74
CA LYS A 133 3.56 24.38 19.72
C LYS A 133 4.88 25.12 19.87
N TYR A 134 5.60 24.84 20.95
CA TYR A 134 6.95 25.38 21.16
C TYR A 134 7.95 24.92 20.09
N TRP A 135 9.02 25.69 19.91
CA TRP A 135 10.05 25.44 18.90
C TRP A 135 10.65 24.03 19.02
N GLU A 136 10.81 23.32 17.90
CA GLU A 136 11.29 21.92 17.83
C GLU A 136 10.39 20.84 18.45
N ARG A 137 9.18 21.17 18.95
CA ARG A 137 8.17 20.14 19.29
C ARG A 137 7.88 19.28 18.06
N PRO A 138 8.11 17.96 18.08
CA PRO A 138 7.71 17.11 16.97
C PRO A 138 6.17 17.13 16.86
N LEU A 139 5.65 17.24 15.65
CA LEU A 139 4.21 17.43 15.43
C LEU A 139 3.44 16.09 15.31
N ASP A 140 4.15 14.98 15.17
CA ASP A 140 3.58 13.64 14.95
C ASP A 140 3.64 12.71 16.18
N THR A 141 4.30 13.14 17.25
CA THR A 141 4.57 12.26 18.42
C THR A 141 3.87 12.75 19.67
N THR A 142 3.55 11.85 20.58
CA THR A 142 3.24 12.16 21.99
C THR A 142 4.55 12.34 22.77
N LEU A 143 4.65 13.36 23.63
CA LEU A 143 5.82 13.55 24.51
C LEU A 143 5.49 13.06 25.93
N TRP A 144 6.40 12.29 26.52
CA TRP A 144 6.20 11.62 27.80
C TRP A 144 7.11 12.12 28.94
N GLU A 145 7.82 13.25 28.78
CA GLU A 145 8.79 13.69 29.80
C GLU A 145 8.19 13.80 31.22
N ARG A 146 8.84 13.10 32.16
CA ARG A 146 8.59 13.06 33.61
C ARG A 146 8.50 14.48 34.20
N PRO A 147 7.44 14.85 34.95
CA PRO A 147 7.56 15.97 35.87
C PRO A 147 8.31 15.51 37.12
N LEU A 148 9.54 15.98 37.28
CA LEU A 148 10.19 16.08 38.59
C LEU A 148 9.71 17.36 39.31
N ASP A 149 8.39 17.61 39.38
CA ASP A 149 7.83 18.66 40.24
C ASP A 149 6.35 18.38 40.57
N THR A 150 6.08 18.06 41.82
CA THR A 150 4.78 17.64 42.38
C THR A 150 3.88 18.82 42.78
N THR A 151 3.87 19.94 42.06
CA THR A 151 3.07 21.12 42.49
C THR A 151 2.12 21.74 41.47
N LEU A 152 1.95 21.18 40.27
CA LEU A 152 0.97 21.70 39.31
C LEU A 152 -0.40 21.00 39.44
N LYS A 153 -1.40 21.82 39.76
CA LYS A 153 -2.81 21.45 39.97
C LYS A 153 -3.44 20.90 38.69
N THR A 154 -4.30 19.91 38.88
CA THR A 154 -5.38 19.43 38.01
C THR A 154 -5.76 20.36 36.85
N GLY A 155 -5.21 20.07 35.67
CA GLY A 155 -5.54 20.72 34.41
C GLY A 155 -4.35 20.72 33.45
N THR A 156 -4.24 19.70 32.61
CA THR A 156 -3.59 19.69 31.27
C THR A 156 -3.39 18.23 30.81
N ALA A 157 -4.46 17.60 30.33
CA ALA A 157 -4.33 16.42 29.47
C ALA A 157 -3.80 16.82 28.07
N ALA A 158 -4.04 18.07 27.65
CA ALA A 158 -3.68 18.60 26.32
C ALA A 158 -2.16 18.65 26.01
N ALA A 159 -1.29 18.77 27.03
CA ALA A 159 0.16 18.80 26.81
C ALA A 159 0.78 17.42 26.47
N LYS A 160 0.02 16.33 26.64
CA LYS A 160 0.48 14.95 26.43
C LYS A 160 0.00 14.32 25.12
N GLU A 161 -0.87 15.02 24.37
CA GLU A 161 -1.53 14.46 23.19
C GLU A 161 -0.73 14.72 21.91
N ASN A 162 -0.96 13.89 20.89
CA ASN A 162 -0.35 14.04 19.57
C ASN A 162 -0.90 15.32 18.90
N PRO A 163 -0.06 16.32 18.57
CA PRO A 163 -0.54 17.57 17.97
C PRO A 163 -1.33 17.37 16.66
N ALA A 164 -0.96 16.39 15.84
CA ALA A 164 -1.70 16.04 14.63
C ALA A 164 -3.10 15.48 14.94
N LYS A 165 -3.24 14.73 16.04
CA LYS A 165 -4.55 14.23 16.51
C LYS A 165 -5.40 15.37 17.05
N GLN A 166 -4.79 16.27 17.82
CA GLN A 166 -5.44 17.45 18.40
C GLN A 166 -6.08 18.33 17.31
N ILE A 167 -5.33 18.67 16.25
CA ILE A 167 -5.88 19.47 15.14
C ILE A 167 -6.98 18.71 14.37
N ALA A 168 -6.88 17.39 14.22
CA ALA A 168 -7.92 16.59 13.57
C ALA A 168 -9.24 16.58 14.36
N GLU A 169 -9.18 16.47 15.69
CA GLU A 169 -10.35 16.58 16.57
C GLU A 169 -10.97 17.97 16.49
N TYR A 170 -10.15 19.02 16.48
CA TYR A 170 -10.63 20.39 16.34
C TYR A 170 -11.36 20.60 15.01
N LEU A 171 -10.83 20.13 13.89
CA LEU A 171 -11.52 20.23 12.60
C LEU A 171 -12.84 19.48 12.58
N TYR A 172 -12.90 18.31 13.21
CA TYR A 172 -14.13 17.53 13.32
C TYR A 172 -15.20 18.27 14.13
N HIS A 173 -14.84 18.76 15.32
CA HIS A 173 -15.77 19.39 16.27
C HIS A 173 -16.12 20.85 15.95
N ALA A 174 -15.20 21.60 15.33
CA ALA A 174 -15.42 22.98 14.91
C ALA A 174 -16.25 23.09 13.62
N ASP A 175 -16.40 21.99 12.86
CA ASP A 175 -17.07 21.96 11.56
C ASP A 175 -16.40 22.86 10.49
N VAL A 176 -15.08 23.09 10.62
CA VAL A 176 -14.29 23.94 9.71
C VAL A 176 -13.46 23.06 8.76
N SER A 177 -13.35 23.46 7.48
CA SER A 177 -12.69 22.63 6.46
C SER A 177 -11.17 22.54 6.60
N TRP A 178 -10.51 23.58 7.11
CA TRP A 178 -9.05 23.69 7.08
C TRP A 178 -8.44 23.98 8.46
N GLY A 179 -7.28 23.37 8.69
CA GLY A 179 -6.50 23.52 9.92
C GLY A 179 -5.04 23.81 9.66
N ILE A 180 -4.43 24.68 10.46
CA ILE A 180 -2.98 24.92 10.46
C ILE A 180 -2.38 24.36 11.75
N LEU A 181 -1.32 23.56 11.65
CA LEU A 181 -0.54 23.10 12.79
C LEU A 181 0.90 23.57 12.62
N THR A 182 1.47 24.25 13.62
CA THR A 182 2.84 24.77 13.52
C THR A 182 3.59 24.75 14.83
N ASN A 183 4.90 24.52 14.78
CA ASN A 183 5.83 24.71 15.90
C ASN A 183 6.76 25.93 15.66
N GLY A 184 6.37 26.83 14.74
CA GLY A 184 7.18 27.95 14.29
C GLY A 184 8.17 27.59 13.17
N ARG A 185 8.76 26.40 13.20
CA ARG A 185 9.64 25.88 12.12
C ARG A 185 8.84 25.21 11.01
N SER A 186 8.11 24.16 11.35
CA SER A 186 7.30 23.37 10.43
C SER A 186 5.87 23.90 10.43
N TRP A 187 5.37 24.28 9.27
CA TRP A 187 3.99 24.73 9.06
C TRP A 187 3.24 23.68 8.27
N ARG A 188 2.16 23.14 8.85
CA ARG A 188 1.35 22.08 8.25
C ARG A 188 -0.06 22.54 7.99
N LEU A 189 -0.58 22.18 6.83
CA LEU A 189 -1.96 22.40 6.43
C LEU A 189 -2.70 21.05 6.41
N TYR A 190 -3.86 20.99 7.06
CA TYR A 190 -4.74 19.84 7.13
C TYR A 190 -6.13 20.17 6.57
N HIS A 191 -6.74 19.20 5.91
CA HIS A 191 -8.14 19.27 5.47
C HIS A 191 -9.01 18.31 6.30
N ARG A 192 -10.20 18.73 6.69
CA ARG A 192 -11.09 17.98 7.60
C ARG A 192 -11.35 16.54 7.16
N ASN A 193 -11.59 16.31 5.87
CA ASN A 193 -11.95 14.98 5.36
C ASN A 193 -10.78 13.97 5.47
N THR A 194 -9.54 14.47 5.48
CA THR A 194 -8.33 13.64 5.51
C THR A 194 -7.57 13.76 6.83
N ALA A 195 -7.88 14.74 7.68
CA ALA A 195 -7.19 14.99 8.94
C ALA A 195 -7.22 13.77 9.89
N ARG A 196 -8.28 12.96 9.85
CA ARG A 196 -8.38 11.69 10.61
C ARG A 196 -7.24 10.70 10.29
N PHE A 197 -6.62 10.84 9.12
CA PHE A 197 -5.52 9.99 8.72
C PHE A 197 -4.18 10.42 9.34
N LEU A 198 -4.07 11.64 9.86
CA LEU A 198 -2.90 12.26 10.51
C LEU A 198 -1.67 12.46 9.62
N ASN A 199 -1.45 11.60 8.64
CA ASN A 199 -0.32 11.61 7.71
C ASN A 199 -0.61 12.29 6.37
N VAL A 200 -1.81 12.87 6.21
CA VAL A 200 -2.22 13.57 4.99
C VAL A 200 -2.24 15.07 5.24
N TYR A 201 -1.15 15.75 4.86
CA TYR A 201 -0.97 17.18 5.05
C TYR A 201 0.02 17.78 4.05
N TYR A 202 0.04 19.10 3.97
CA TYR A 202 1.07 19.86 3.26
C TYR A 202 1.97 20.56 4.26
N GLU A 203 3.28 20.32 4.22
CA GLU A 203 4.27 20.82 5.17
C GLU A 203 5.30 21.74 4.52
N VAL A 204 5.71 22.79 5.23
CA VAL A 204 6.82 23.67 4.85
C VAL A 204 7.75 23.87 6.04
N ASP A 205 9.06 23.71 5.83
CA ASP A 205 10.11 24.14 6.77
C ASP A 205 10.44 25.62 6.49
N LEU A 206 9.80 26.52 7.24
CA LEU A 206 9.83 27.95 6.97
C LEU A 206 11.25 28.55 7.10
N PRO A 207 12.06 28.22 8.14
CA PRO A 207 13.44 28.70 8.21
C PRO A 207 14.31 28.24 7.03
N ALA A 208 14.22 26.97 6.63
CA ALA A 208 14.97 26.45 5.49
C ALA A 208 14.57 27.16 4.18
N LEU A 209 13.26 27.35 3.98
CA LEU A 209 12.70 28.02 2.81
C LEU A 209 13.18 29.47 2.69
N VAL A 210 13.17 30.20 3.80
CA VAL A 210 13.63 31.61 3.82
C VAL A 210 15.14 31.70 3.63
N ALA A 211 15.91 30.80 4.24
CA ALA A 211 17.38 30.77 4.10
C ALA A 211 17.82 30.45 2.66
N ALA A 212 17.05 29.67 1.91
CA ALA A 212 17.31 29.38 0.49
C ALA A 212 17.19 30.63 -0.41
N GLY A 213 16.45 31.66 0.03
CA GLY A 213 16.36 32.94 -0.68
C GLY A 213 15.64 32.89 -2.03
N ASP A 214 14.94 31.80 -2.35
CA ASP A 214 14.15 31.65 -3.57
C ASP A 214 12.72 32.18 -3.36
N LEU A 215 12.33 33.19 -4.15
CA LEU A 215 11.00 33.79 -4.10
C LEU A 215 9.92 32.87 -4.71
N ALA A 216 10.25 32.11 -5.75
CA ALA A 216 9.30 31.20 -6.38
C ALA A 216 8.94 30.06 -5.43
N ALA A 217 9.95 29.55 -4.71
CA ALA A 217 9.79 28.62 -3.60
C ALA A 217 8.90 29.19 -2.49
N PHE A 218 9.19 30.42 -2.03
CA PHE A 218 8.43 31.07 -0.97
C PHE A 218 6.96 31.37 -1.36
N ALA A 219 6.70 31.60 -2.65
CA ALA A 219 5.34 31.82 -3.15
C ALA A 219 4.39 30.66 -2.82
N TYR A 220 4.88 29.42 -2.72
CA TYR A 220 4.08 28.30 -2.24
C TYR A 220 3.66 28.50 -0.78
N PHE A 221 4.58 28.74 0.14
CA PHE A 221 4.22 29.02 1.53
C PHE A 221 3.18 30.15 1.63
N PHE A 222 3.41 31.25 0.91
CA PHE A 222 2.47 32.36 0.89
C PHE A 222 1.10 31.97 0.30
N ALA A 223 1.06 31.24 -0.82
CA ALA A 223 -0.16 30.82 -1.49
C ALA A 223 -1.07 29.97 -0.61
N PHE A 224 -0.50 29.04 0.16
CA PHE A 224 -1.26 28.06 0.95
C PHE A 224 -1.59 28.55 2.37
N PHE A 225 -0.79 29.46 2.94
CA PHE A 225 -0.97 29.91 4.32
C PHE A 225 -1.49 31.34 4.47
N ARG A 226 -1.61 32.16 3.41
CA ARG A 226 -2.21 33.50 3.50
C ARG A 226 -3.72 33.44 3.79
N ARG A 227 -4.27 34.47 4.44
CA ARG A 227 -5.73 34.56 4.73
C ARG A 227 -6.59 34.32 3.50
N ALA A 228 -6.25 34.96 2.38
CA ALA A 228 -6.96 34.85 1.11
C ALA A 228 -7.02 33.41 0.56
N ALA A 229 -6.10 32.53 0.94
CA ALA A 229 -6.15 31.11 0.57
C ALA A 229 -7.38 30.40 1.14
N PHE A 230 -7.92 30.87 2.28
CA PHE A 230 -9.07 30.24 2.94
C PHE A 230 -10.40 30.86 2.53
N ASP A 231 -10.40 31.94 1.74
CA ASP A 231 -11.60 32.66 1.33
C ASP A 231 -12.13 32.11 -0.01
N PRO A 232 -13.33 31.52 -0.07
CA PRO A 232 -13.89 30.96 -1.31
C PRO A 232 -14.11 31.98 -2.44
N THR A 233 -14.05 33.28 -2.15
CA THR A 233 -14.20 34.35 -3.16
C THR A 233 -12.92 34.62 -3.95
N GLU A 234 -11.78 34.16 -3.46
CA GLU A 234 -10.47 34.35 -4.07
C GLU A 234 -10.23 33.34 -5.20
N ALA A 235 -9.50 33.74 -6.24
CA ALA A 235 -9.23 32.87 -7.39
C ALA A 235 -8.37 31.64 -7.02
N LEU A 236 -7.40 31.85 -6.14
CA LEU A 236 -6.49 30.82 -5.64
C LEU A 236 -6.80 30.53 -4.16
N HIS A 237 -7.96 29.91 -3.92
CA HIS A 237 -8.35 29.42 -2.60
C HIS A 237 -8.19 27.90 -2.50
N LEU A 238 -7.98 27.41 -1.28
CA LEU A 238 -7.56 26.03 -0.99
C LEU A 238 -8.58 24.98 -1.44
N ASN A 239 -9.89 25.27 -1.35
CA ASN A 239 -10.92 24.32 -1.83
C ASN A 239 -10.84 24.13 -3.35
N ALA A 240 -10.68 25.21 -4.13
CA ALA A 240 -10.48 25.12 -5.57
C ALA A 240 -9.19 24.40 -5.90
N MET A 241 -8.07 24.72 -5.25
CA MET A 241 -6.79 24.03 -5.46
C MET A 241 -6.90 22.53 -5.16
N LEU A 242 -7.57 22.16 -4.06
CA LEU A 242 -7.76 20.76 -3.67
C LEU A 242 -8.66 20.02 -4.67
N GLN A 243 -9.72 20.68 -5.15
CA GLN A 243 -10.61 20.12 -6.16
C GLN A 243 -9.90 19.92 -7.49
N GLU A 244 -9.20 20.94 -8.00
CA GLU A 244 -8.41 20.85 -9.24
C GLU A 244 -7.35 19.75 -9.16
N SER A 245 -6.64 19.67 -8.03
CA SER A 245 -5.68 18.61 -7.76
C SER A 245 -6.33 17.22 -7.79
N THR A 246 -7.53 17.08 -7.21
CA THR A 246 -8.27 15.82 -7.18
C THR A 246 -8.78 15.43 -8.56
N ASP A 247 -9.35 16.38 -9.30
CA ASP A 247 -9.86 16.19 -10.66
C ASP A 247 -8.74 15.80 -11.62
N TYR A 248 -7.55 16.41 -11.48
CA TYR A 248 -6.35 16.04 -12.21
C TYR A 248 -5.96 14.58 -11.92
N ALA A 249 -5.84 14.20 -10.65
CA ALA A 249 -5.47 12.84 -10.25
C ALA A 249 -6.48 11.79 -10.76
N GLN A 250 -7.78 12.10 -10.70
CA GLN A 250 -8.83 11.24 -11.26
C GLN A 250 -8.73 11.11 -12.77
N THR A 251 -8.48 12.22 -13.47
CA THR A 251 -8.32 12.22 -14.93
C THR A 251 -7.12 11.38 -15.35
N ILE A 252 -5.97 11.54 -14.71
CA ILE A 252 -4.77 10.73 -14.96
C ILE A 252 -5.04 9.25 -14.66
N SER A 253 -5.72 8.94 -13.55
CA SER A 253 -6.07 7.56 -13.21
C SER A 253 -6.95 6.89 -14.28
N GLN A 254 -7.93 7.63 -14.82
CA GLN A 254 -8.81 7.13 -15.88
C GLN A 254 -8.05 6.90 -17.20
N HIS A 255 -7.16 7.82 -17.60
CA HIS A 255 -6.32 7.62 -18.78
C HIS A 255 -5.37 6.45 -18.58
N LEU A 256 -4.69 6.38 -17.44
CA LEU A 256 -3.74 5.32 -17.11
C LEU A 256 -4.41 3.95 -17.19
N LYS A 257 -5.67 3.83 -16.72
CA LYS A 257 -6.44 2.60 -16.86
C LYS A 257 -6.46 2.12 -18.32
N GLU A 258 -6.85 2.97 -19.26
CA GLU A 258 -6.90 2.61 -20.69
C GLU A 258 -5.51 2.34 -21.29
N GLN A 259 -4.51 3.13 -20.88
CA GLN A 259 -3.13 2.96 -21.31
C GLN A 259 -2.52 1.65 -20.85
N VAL A 260 -2.86 1.17 -19.65
CA VAL A 260 -2.38 -0.12 -19.12
C VAL A 260 -2.83 -1.29 -20.00
N TYR A 261 -4.09 -1.31 -20.46
CA TYR A 261 -4.55 -2.33 -21.42
C TYR A 261 -3.79 -2.23 -22.76
N THR A 262 -3.50 -1.02 -23.21
CA THR A 262 -2.75 -0.80 -24.44
C THR A 262 -1.28 -1.21 -24.30
N ALA A 263 -0.65 -0.92 -23.16
CA ALA A 263 0.70 -1.36 -22.84
C ALA A 263 0.77 -2.89 -22.81
N LEU A 264 -0.20 -3.55 -22.18
CA LEU A 264 -0.28 -5.02 -22.14
C LEU A 264 -0.35 -5.63 -23.55
N ARG A 265 -1.14 -5.05 -24.45
CA ARG A 265 -1.19 -5.47 -25.87
C ARG A 265 0.17 -5.33 -26.56
N HIS A 266 0.85 -4.20 -26.36
CA HIS A 266 2.18 -3.99 -26.92
C HIS A 266 3.21 -4.98 -26.38
N LEU A 267 3.18 -5.30 -25.08
CA LEU A 267 4.08 -6.31 -24.50
C LEU A 267 3.86 -7.69 -25.17
N ALA A 268 2.61 -8.12 -25.26
CA ALA A 268 2.27 -9.41 -25.87
C ALA A 268 2.61 -9.47 -27.36
N GLN A 269 2.26 -8.42 -28.10
CA GLN A 269 2.61 -8.30 -29.52
C GLN A 269 4.13 -8.29 -29.70
N GLY A 270 4.87 -7.66 -28.80
CA GLY A 270 6.33 -7.61 -28.84
C GLY A 270 7.01 -8.97 -28.66
N PHE A 271 6.41 -9.92 -27.93
CA PHE A 271 6.88 -11.31 -27.90
C PHE A 271 6.67 -12.03 -29.23
N LEU A 272 5.54 -11.78 -29.90
CA LEU A 272 5.18 -12.47 -31.14
C LEU A 272 5.87 -11.89 -32.37
N ASP A 273 6.04 -10.57 -32.41
CA ASP A 273 6.72 -9.86 -33.49
C ASP A 273 8.23 -10.12 -33.48
N TYR A 274 8.82 -10.48 -32.33
CA TYR A 274 10.26 -10.63 -32.22
C TYR A 274 10.75 -11.89 -32.95
N PRO A 275 11.52 -11.77 -34.06
CA PRO A 275 11.77 -12.89 -34.97
C PRO A 275 12.47 -14.09 -34.31
N SER A 276 13.34 -13.84 -33.34
CA SER A 276 14.11 -14.91 -32.67
C SER A 276 13.25 -15.79 -31.75
N ASN A 277 12.07 -15.33 -31.33
CA ASN A 277 11.19 -16.12 -30.46
C ASN A 277 10.48 -17.25 -31.20
N GLN A 278 10.24 -17.10 -32.51
CA GLN A 278 9.56 -18.09 -33.36
C GLN A 278 8.19 -18.55 -32.81
N LEU A 279 7.49 -17.67 -32.09
CA LEU A 279 6.19 -17.96 -31.50
C LEU A 279 5.08 -17.84 -32.53
N GLN A 280 4.07 -18.69 -32.41
CA GLN A 280 2.87 -18.65 -33.25
C GLN A 280 1.63 -18.31 -32.41
N PRO A 281 0.64 -17.57 -32.97
CA PRO A 281 -0.56 -17.16 -32.26
C PRO A 281 -1.60 -18.30 -32.15
N ILE A 282 -1.21 -19.40 -31.50
CA ILE A 282 -2.11 -20.50 -31.14
C ILE A 282 -2.65 -20.31 -29.71
N PRO A 283 -3.83 -20.85 -29.36
CA PRO A 283 -4.48 -20.58 -28.06
C PRO A 283 -3.60 -20.82 -26.83
N ALA A 284 -2.80 -21.89 -26.82
CA ALA A 284 -1.87 -22.17 -25.72
C ALA A 284 -0.79 -21.09 -25.58
N THR A 285 -0.21 -20.67 -26.71
CA THR A 285 0.78 -19.57 -26.73
C THR A 285 0.14 -18.26 -26.32
N LEU A 286 -1.07 -17.94 -26.78
CA LEU A 286 -1.75 -16.68 -26.42
C LEU A 286 -2.05 -16.61 -24.92
N THR A 287 -2.45 -17.72 -24.30
CA THR A 287 -2.65 -17.81 -22.85
C THR A 287 -1.33 -17.57 -22.12
N ALA A 288 -0.26 -18.25 -22.53
CA ALA A 288 1.07 -18.03 -21.95
C ALA A 288 1.55 -16.58 -22.17
N MET A 289 1.33 -15.98 -23.34
CA MET A 289 1.72 -14.59 -23.60
C MET A 289 0.96 -13.63 -22.69
N TYR A 290 -0.32 -13.91 -22.44
CA TYR A 290 -1.15 -13.12 -21.55
C TYR A 290 -0.56 -13.08 -20.14
N ASP A 291 -0.36 -14.25 -19.54
CA ASP A 291 0.15 -14.38 -18.18
C ASP A 291 1.54 -13.73 -18.02
N HIS A 292 2.45 -13.96 -18.98
CA HIS A 292 3.80 -13.42 -18.90
C HIS A 292 3.89 -11.93 -19.25
N SER A 293 3.01 -11.43 -20.12
CA SER A 293 2.91 -9.99 -20.36
C SER A 293 2.36 -9.25 -19.15
N LEU A 294 1.44 -9.87 -18.40
CA LEU A 294 0.98 -9.34 -17.11
C LEU A 294 2.12 -9.25 -16.10
N ILE A 295 2.95 -10.29 -15.98
CA ILE A 295 4.12 -10.27 -15.09
C ILE A 295 5.06 -9.10 -15.45
N VAL A 296 5.36 -8.91 -16.74
CA VAL A 296 6.21 -7.78 -17.18
C VAL A 296 5.56 -6.43 -16.88
N LEU A 297 4.25 -6.29 -17.15
CA LEU A 297 3.48 -5.10 -16.82
C LEU A 297 3.55 -4.78 -15.31
N TYR A 298 3.37 -5.79 -14.46
CA TYR A 298 3.41 -5.64 -13.00
C TYR A 298 4.81 -5.27 -12.50
N ARG A 299 5.87 -5.84 -13.07
CA ARG A 299 7.26 -5.43 -12.79
C ARG A 299 7.46 -3.95 -13.13
N LEU A 300 7.02 -3.50 -14.29
CA LEU A 300 7.17 -2.10 -14.71
C LEU A 300 6.40 -1.15 -13.78
N LEU A 301 5.14 -1.46 -13.48
CA LEU A 301 4.33 -0.65 -12.58
C LEU A 301 4.92 -0.62 -11.18
N PHE A 302 5.34 -1.77 -10.63
CA PHE A 302 6.00 -1.82 -9.33
C PHE A 302 7.22 -0.88 -9.27
N ILE A 303 8.09 -0.93 -10.28
CA ILE A 303 9.28 -0.09 -10.30
C ILE A 303 8.91 1.39 -10.40
N LEU A 304 7.92 1.75 -11.21
CA LEU A 304 7.43 3.14 -11.30
C LEU A 304 6.96 3.65 -9.93
N TYR A 305 6.23 2.84 -9.16
CA TYR A 305 5.85 3.20 -7.79
C TYR A 305 7.03 3.25 -6.84
N ALA A 306 7.88 2.23 -6.87
CA ALA A 306 9.00 2.10 -5.96
C ALA A 306 9.99 3.26 -6.15
N GLU A 307 10.23 3.67 -7.39
CA GLU A 307 11.01 4.86 -7.71
C GLU A 307 10.31 6.16 -7.25
N ALA A 308 9.02 6.33 -7.55
CA ALA A 308 8.27 7.54 -7.19
C ALA A 308 8.14 7.74 -5.67
N ARG A 309 8.02 6.64 -4.91
CA ARG A 309 7.96 6.66 -3.44
C ARG A 309 9.33 6.66 -2.76
N GLY A 310 10.42 6.66 -3.54
CA GLY A 310 11.79 6.66 -3.02
C GLY A 310 12.17 5.37 -2.28
N LEU A 311 11.56 4.24 -2.67
CA LEU A 311 11.94 2.88 -2.26
C LEU A 311 13.16 2.39 -3.05
N LEU A 312 13.28 2.85 -4.30
CA LEU A 312 14.47 2.66 -5.12
C LEU A 312 15.32 3.94 -5.13
N PRO A 313 16.67 3.82 -5.17
CA PRO A 313 17.60 4.87 -4.77
C PRO A 313 17.83 5.93 -5.86
N LEU A 314 16.76 6.53 -6.41
CA LEU A 314 16.86 7.60 -7.40
C LEU A 314 17.62 8.83 -6.86
N ARG A 315 17.57 9.09 -5.55
CA ARG A 315 18.21 10.25 -4.93
C ARG A 315 19.63 9.91 -4.47
N GLU A 316 19.78 8.76 -3.85
CA GLU A 316 20.95 8.32 -3.12
C GLU A 316 22.05 7.77 -4.03
N SER A 317 21.70 7.29 -5.22
CA SER A 317 22.61 6.70 -6.19
C SER A 317 22.48 7.38 -7.56
N ASN A 318 23.50 8.16 -7.92
CA ASN A 318 23.55 8.81 -9.23
C ASN A 318 23.59 7.78 -10.36
N ASP A 319 24.39 6.73 -10.20
CA ASP A 319 24.57 5.69 -11.22
C ASP A 319 23.27 4.91 -11.45
N TYR A 320 22.54 4.58 -10.38
CA TYR A 320 21.21 3.99 -10.51
C TYR A 320 20.28 4.93 -11.28
N ARG A 321 20.20 6.20 -10.87
CA ARG A 321 19.32 7.19 -11.47
C ARG A 321 19.58 7.37 -12.95
N THR A 322 20.83 7.44 -13.41
CA THR A 322 21.14 7.81 -14.80
C THR A 322 21.24 6.63 -15.76
N GLU A 323 21.67 5.45 -15.30
CA GLU A 323 21.99 4.32 -16.19
C GLU A 323 21.01 3.15 -16.11
N TYR A 324 20.49 2.85 -14.91
CA TYR A 324 19.76 1.62 -14.63
C TYR A 324 18.27 1.82 -14.36
N SER A 325 17.89 2.94 -13.77
CA SER A 325 16.51 3.21 -13.32
C SER A 325 15.49 3.14 -14.44
N LEU A 326 14.25 2.81 -14.09
CA LEU A 326 13.15 2.88 -15.04
C LEU A 326 12.87 4.35 -15.44
N ASP A 327 13.14 5.32 -14.56
CA ASP A 327 13.15 6.74 -14.92
C ASP A 327 14.15 7.08 -16.05
N ALA A 328 15.36 6.54 -16.04
CA ALA A 328 16.32 6.71 -17.13
C ALA A 328 15.84 6.01 -18.42
N ILE A 329 15.35 4.78 -18.30
CA ILE A 329 14.84 3.99 -19.43
C ILE A 329 13.67 4.71 -20.09
N LYS A 330 12.65 5.15 -19.33
CA LYS A 330 11.46 5.82 -19.88
C LYS A 330 11.79 7.15 -20.55
N ARG A 331 12.75 7.93 -20.03
CA ARG A 331 13.21 9.18 -20.67
C ARG A 331 13.93 8.92 -22.00
N ARG A 332 14.75 7.88 -22.05
CA ARG A 332 15.40 7.44 -23.29
C ARG A 332 14.36 6.99 -24.32
N VAL A 333 13.37 6.20 -23.89
CA VAL A 333 12.25 5.75 -24.73
C VAL A 333 11.49 6.96 -25.31
N ALA A 334 11.09 7.92 -24.47
CA ALA A 334 10.41 9.14 -24.90
C ALA A 334 11.24 9.90 -25.95
N LYS A 335 12.53 10.12 -25.71
CA LYS A 335 13.42 10.80 -26.67
C LYS A 335 13.50 10.05 -28.01
N MET A 336 13.57 8.73 -27.99
CA MET A 336 13.63 7.91 -29.21
C MET A 336 12.33 8.03 -30.02
N LEU A 337 11.18 7.92 -29.36
CA LEU A 337 9.86 8.05 -29.99
C LEU A 337 9.63 9.46 -30.54
N ASP A 338 9.93 10.50 -29.76
CA ASP A 338 9.73 11.90 -30.14
C ASP A 338 10.66 12.31 -31.30
N SER A 339 11.83 11.68 -31.42
CA SER A 339 12.75 11.91 -32.55
C SER A 339 12.32 11.24 -33.86
N GLY A 340 11.39 10.29 -33.81
CA GLY A 340 10.97 9.50 -34.98
C GLY A 340 12.06 8.60 -35.56
N ALA A 341 13.13 8.29 -34.80
CA ALA A 341 14.21 7.45 -35.29
C ALA A 341 13.73 6.03 -35.60
N GLY A 342 14.08 5.51 -36.78
CA GLY A 342 13.73 4.15 -37.19
C GLY A 342 14.38 3.09 -36.30
N LEU A 343 13.58 2.13 -35.82
CA LEU A 343 14.06 1.00 -35.03
C LEU A 343 14.37 -0.20 -35.93
N LEU A 344 15.45 -0.91 -35.63
CA LEU A 344 15.70 -2.21 -36.26
C LEU A 344 14.67 -3.23 -35.76
N PRO A 345 14.04 -4.03 -36.63
CA PRO A 345 13.06 -5.05 -36.23
C PRO A 345 13.59 -6.08 -35.23
N THR A 346 14.91 -6.30 -35.21
CA THR A 346 15.60 -7.24 -34.32
C THR A 346 16.18 -6.58 -33.06
N SER A 347 15.95 -5.28 -32.86
CA SER A 347 16.47 -4.57 -31.68
C SER A 347 15.78 -5.04 -30.40
N MET A 348 16.58 -5.33 -29.38
CA MET A 348 16.13 -5.73 -28.02
C MET A 348 16.93 -5.00 -26.93
N SER A 349 17.48 -3.84 -27.27
CA SER A 349 18.40 -3.10 -26.39
C SER A 349 17.71 -2.58 -25.12
N THR A 350 16.43 -2.24 -25.23
CA THR A 350 15.63 -1.79 -24.08
C THR A 350 15.20 -2.98 -23.23
N TRP A 351 14.88 -4.12 -23.86
CA TRP A 351 14.58 -5.36 -23.14
C TRP A 351 15.77 -5.83 -22.31
N ALA A 352 16.97 -5.83 -22.87
CA ALA A 352 18.19 -6.18 -22.13
C ALA A 352 18.39 -5.30 -20.89
N ARG A 353 18.20 -3.98 -21.02
CA ARG A 353 18.27 -3.04 -19.88
C ARG A 353 17.22 -3.30 -18.81
N LEU A 354 15.99 -3.65 -19.21
CA LEU A 354 14.96 -4.05 -18.26
C LEU A 354 15.33 -5.32 -17.52
N LYS A 355 15.90 -6.33 -18.19
CA LYS A 355 16.37 -7.55 -17.53
C LYS A 355 17.50 -7.29 -16.54
N ASP A 356 18.43 -6.40 -16.88
CA ASP A 356 19.48 -5.98 -15.95
C ASP A 356 18.86 -5.31 -14.71
N LEU A 357 17.89 -4.40 -14.91
CA LEU A 357 17.16 -3.76 -13.81
C LEU A 357 16.38 -4.76 -12.95
N PHE A 358 15.67 -5.71 -13.56
CA PHE A 358 14.94 -6.76 -12.84
C PHE A 358 15.88 -7.61 -11.99
N THR A 359 17.06 -7.96 -12.52
CA THR A 359 18.08 -8.71 -11.79
C THR A 359 18.63 -7.90 -10.62
N ILE A 360 18.96 -6.61 -10.84
CA ILE A 360 19.42 -5.70 -9.78
C ILE A 360 18.41 -5.58 -8.65
N ILE A 361 17.11 -5.55 -8.97
CA ILE A 361 16.03 -5.45 -7.98
C ILE A 361 15.85 -6.78 -7.23
N ASN A 362 15.90 -7.91 -7.93
CA ASN A 362 15.80 -9.24 -7.33
C ASN A 362 16.97 -9.52 -6.38
N ASP A 363 18.20 -9.37 -6.86
CA ASP A 363 19.41 -9.77 -6.13
C ASP A 363 19.90 -8.70 -5.16
N GLY A 364 19.40 -7.47 -5.31
CA GLY A 364 19.95 -6.27 -4.67
C GLY A 364 21.29 -5.86 -5.29
N SER A 365 21.69 -4.63 -5.05
CA SER A 365 23.00 -4.11 -5.48
C SER A 365 23.52 -3.08 -4.49
N PRO A 366 24.42 -3.46 -3.57
CA PRO A 366 25.05 -2.54 -2.63
C PRO A 366 25.74 -1.33 -3.30
N PRO A 367 26.49 -1.47 -4.42
CA PRO A 367 27.08 -0.33 -5.12
C PRO A 367 26.04 0.68 -5.61
N LEU A 368 24.87 0.20 -6.06
CA LEU A 368 23.78 1.05 -6.52
C LEU A 368 22.85 1.47 -5.38
N LYS A 369 23.09 1.01 -4.14
CA LYS A 369 22.22 1.19 -2.96
C LYS A 369 20.81 0.63 -3.16
N VAL A 370 20.67 -0.40 -4.00
CA VAL A 370 19.40 -1.11 -4.21
C VAL A 370 19.33 -2.25 -3.19
N ALA A 371 18.31 -2.24 -2.33
CA ALA A 371 18.01 -3.36 -1.45
C ALA A 371 17.45 -4.55 -2.25
N THR A 372 17.55 -5.77 -1.72
CA THR A 372 16.88 -6.94 -2.33
C THR A 372 15.37 -6.82 -2.20
N PHE A 373 14.66 -6.94 -3.31
CA PHE A 373 13.21 -7.07 -3.33
C PHE A 373 12.85 -8.55 -3.52
N ASN A 374 12.77 -9.28 -2.40
CA ASN A 374 12.38 -10.69 -2.39
C ASN A 374 10.85 -10.79 -2.36
N GLY A 375 10.29 -11.60 -3.25
CA GLY A 375 8.83 -11.69 -3.42
C GLY A 375 8.35 -12.57 -4.57
N GLY A 376 9.26 -13.22 -5.30
CA GLY A 376 8.95 -14.08 -6.44
C GLY A 376 8.65 -13.34 -7.75
N LEU A 377 8.07 -12.14 -7.72
CA LEU A 377 7.73 -11.38 -8.93
C LEU A 377 8.94 -11.13 -9.86
N PHE A 378 10.11 -10.86 -9.29
CA PHE A 378 11.35 -10.63 -10.04
C PHE A 378 12.23 -11.88 -10.15
N ASP A 379 11.83 -13.00 -9.55
CA ASP A 379 12.62 -14.23 -9.49
C ASP A 379 12.67 -14.91 -10.87
N PRO A 380 13.87 -15.05 -11.48
CA PRO A 380 14.01 -15.71 -12.77
C PRO A 380 13.59 -17.18 -12.75
N GLN A 381 13.73 -17.89 -11.62
CA GLN A 381 13.38 -19.29 -11.50
C GLN A 381 11.86 -19.52 -11.51
N LYS A 382 11.09 -18.59 -10.95
CA LYS A 382 9.62 -18.61 -10.99
C LYS A 382 9.05 -18.20 -12.36
N HIS A 383 9.85 -17.51 -13.19
CA HIS A 383 9.41 -16.98 -14.48
C HIS A 383 10.31 -17.39 -15.66
N PRO A 384 10.53 -18.69 -15.90
CA PRO A 384 11.50 -19.20 -16.90
C PRO A 384 11.18 -18.76 -18.34
N PHE A 385 9.90 -18.50 -18.64
CA PHE A 385 9.48 -18.00 -19.93
C PHE A 385 10.13 -16.64 -20.28
N LEU A 386 10.28 -15.74 -19.30
CA LEU A 386 10.87 -14.41 -19.50
C LEU A 386 12.38 -14.47 -19.71
N GLU A 387 13.02 -15.57 -19.31
CA GLU A 387 14.44 -15.84 -19.59
C GLU A 387 14.64 -16.45 -20.98
N GLN A 388 13.66 -17.22 -21.45
CA GLN A 388 13.70 -17.87 -22.76
C GLN A 388 13.35 -16.92 -23.92
N TYR A 389 12.38 -16.02 -23.72
CA TYR A 389 11.81 -15.19 -24.78
C TYR A 389 12.09 -13.70 -24.56
N SER A 390 12.13 -12.91 -25.65
CA SER A 390 12.44 -11.48 -25.60
C SER A 390 11.37 -10.60 -26.23
N ILE A 391 11.20 -9.38 -25.72
CA ILE A 391 10.27 -8.41 -26.29
C ILE A 391 11.04 -7.48 -27.24
N GLY A 392 10.59 -7.36 -28.50
CA GLY A 392 11.21 -6.45 -29.46
C GLY A 392 11.00 -4.97 -29.12
N ASP A 393 12.02 -4.15 -29.34
CA ASP A 393 12.02 -2.71 -29.00
C ASP A 393 10.89 -1.94 -29.70
N ALA A 394 10.46 -2.36 -30.90
CA ALA A 394 9.40 -1.70 -31.67
C ALA A 394 8.07 -1.60 -30.91
N GLN A 395 7.70 -2.65 -30.16
CA GLN A 395 6.50 -2.67 -29.34
C GLN A 395 6.82 -2.29 -27.89
N LEU A 396 7.97 -2.71 -27.35
CA LEU A 396 8.36 -2.43 -25.97
C LEU A 396 8.46 -0.93 -25.68
N LEU A 397 9.02 -0.13 -26.60
CA LEU A 397 9.07 1.33 -26.43
C LEU A 397 7.67 1.93 -26.29
N ARG A 398 6.70 1.46 -27.09
CA ARG A 398 5.31 1.91 -27.02
C ARG A 398 4.67 1.50 -25.70
N ALA A 399 4.91 0.27 -25.23
CA ALA A 399 4.41 -0.19 -23.94
C ALA A 399 4.93 0.68 -22.79
N ILE A 400 6.24 0.94 -22.74
CA ILE A 400 6.85 1.79 -21.71
C ILE A 400 6.31 3.21 -21.79
N ASP A 401 6.16 3.78 -22.99
CA ASP A 401 5.65 5.14 -23.16
C ASP A 401 4.22 5.31 -22.67
N GLN A 402 3.35 4.32 -22.94
CA GLN A 402 1.97 4.30 -22.44
C GLN A 402 1.90 4.31 -20.90
N LEU A 403 2.85 3.64 -20.23
CA LEU A 403 2.93 3.66 -18.76
C LEU A 403 3.64 4.92 -18.25
N ALA A 404 4.53 5.52 -19.04
CA ALA A 404 5.36 6.62 -18.60
C ALA A 404 4.68 7.98 -18.75
N ARG A 405 3.86 8.19 -19.79
CA ARG A 405 3.32 9.50 -20.16
C ARG A 405 1.83 9.48 -20.48
N VAL A 406 1.13 10.53 -20.04
CA VAL A 406 -0.22 10.92 -20.51
C VAL A 406 -0.07 12.24 -21.23
N GLN A 407 -0.59 12.35 -22.46
CA GLN A 407 -0.52 13.60 -23.24
C GLN A 407 0.89 14.20 -23.31
N GLN A 408 1.92 13.35 -23.51
CA GLN A 408 3.34 13.72 -23.57
C GLN A 408 3.95 14.23 -22.25
N GLN A 409 3.21 14.23 -21.14
CA GLN A 409 3.69 14.56 -19.80
C GLN A 409 3.95 13.30 -18.99
N PHE A 410 5.03 13.27 -18.21
CA PHE A 410 5.35 12.13 -17.37
C PHE A 410 4.37 12.03 -16.20
N ILE A 411 3.92 10.79 -15.94
CA ILE A 411 3.03 10.49 -14.83
C ILE A 411 3.86 10.41 -13.53
N ASP A 412 3.39 11.07 -12.48
CA ASP A 412 3.88 10.85 -11.12
C ASP A 412 3.08 9.72 -10.45
N TYR A 413 3.77 8.62 -10.16
CA TYR A 413 3.17 7.44 -9.54
C TYR A 413 3.08 7.53 -8.01
N ARG A 414 3.62 8.58 -7.39
CA ARG A 414 3.59 8.76 -5.93
C ARG A 414 2.16 8.98 -5.42
N ASP A 415 1.41 9.83 -6.12
CA ASP A 415 0.06 10.26 -5.74
C ASP A 415 -1.06 9.33 -6.19
N LEU A 416 -0.72 8.37 -7.05
CA LEU A 416 -1.67 7.34 -7.45
C LEU A 416 -1.88 6.42 -6.23
N ASN A 417 -3.11 6.38 -5.75
CA ASN A 417 -3.47 5.52 -4.64
C ASN A 417 -3.36 4.06 -5.11
N ALA A 418 -2.54 3.24 -4.41
CA ALA A 418 -2.37 1.82 -4.70
C ALA A 418 -3.71 1.06 -4.77
N ARG A 419 -4.73 1.53 -4.02
CA ARG A 419 -6.11 1.00 -4.09
C ARG A 419 -6.75 1.14 -5.48
N HIS A 420 -6.49 2.23 -6.20
CA HIS A 420 -7.09 2.49 -7.51
C HIS A 420 -6.54 1.55 -8.59
N LEU A 421 -5.29 1.11 -8.44
CA LEU A 421 -4.70 0.13 -9.34
C LEU A 421 -5.23 -1.29 -9.13
N GLY A 422 -5.61 -1.67 -7.90
CA GLY A 422 -6.27 -2.96 -7.63
C GLY A 422 -7.43 -3.22 -8.61
N THR A 423 -8.22 -2.19 -8.90
CA THR A 423 -9.34 -2.25 -9.86
C THR A 423 -8.91 -2.46 -11.31
N ILE A 424 -7.76 -1.89 -11.70
CA ILE A 424 -7.19 -2.05 -13.04
C ILE A 424 -6.69 -3.47 -13.17
N TYR A 425 -5.98 -3.96 -12.16
CA TYR A 425 -5.39 -5.28 -12.15
C TYR A 425 -6.43 -6.41 -12.12
N GLU A 426 -7.47 -6.31 -11.29
CA GLU A 426 -8.61 -7.24 -11.30
C GLU A 426 -9.27 -7.26 -12.68
N GLY A 427 -9.49 -6.08 -13.25
CA GLY A 427 -10.05 -5.95 -14.59
C GLY A 427 -9.17 -6.55 -15.68
N LEU A 428 -7.86 -6.74 -15.45
CA LEU A 428 -6.95 -7.42 -16.37
C LEU A 428 -7.11 -8.94 -16.26
N LEU A 429 -7.11 -9.51 -15.05
CA LEU A 429 -7.09 -10.96 -14.83
C LEU A 429 -8.21 -11.76 -15.53
N GLU A 430 -9.29 -11.10 -15.95
CA GLU A 430 -10.46 -11.68 -16.61
C GLU A 430 -10.40 -11.68 -18.15
N ASN A 431 -9.30 -11.23 -18.75
CA ASN A 431 -9.23 -11.12 -20.21
C ASN A 431 -8.37 -12.20 -20.84
N GLN A 432 -8.57 -12.38 -22.14
CA GLN A 432 -7.78 -13.27 -22.98
C GLN A 432 -7.37 -12.55 -24.26
N PHE A 433 -6.27 -12.98 -24.85
CA PHE A 433 -5.84 -12.49 -26.15
C PHE A 433 -6.53 -13.25 -27.28
N GLN A 434 -6.97 -12.53 -28.30
CA GLN A 434 -7.39 -13.12 -29.58
C GLN A 434 -6.69 -12.44 -30.75
N PRO A 435 -6.36 -13.19 -31.81
CA PRO A 435 -5.79 -12.64 -33.01
C PRO A 435 -6.88 -11.92 -33.82
N LEU A 436 -6.60 -10.67 -34.19
CA LEU A 436 -7.36 -9.89 -35.15
C LEU A 436 -6.64 -9.89 -36.50
N ALA A 437 -7.38 -10.19 -37.57
CA ALA A 437 -6.90 -9.97 -38.93
C ALA A 437 -6.66 -8.46 -39.14
N ALA A 438 -5.53 -8.08 -39.72
CA ALA A 438 -5.23 -6.67 -39.96
C ALA A 438 -6.27 -6.06 -40.93
N PRO A 439 -6.80 -4.84 -40.67
CA PRO A 439 -7.77 -4.18 -41.55
C PRO A 439 -7.07 -3.66 -42.80
N GLU A 440 -7.16 -4.44 -43.89
CA GLU A 440 -6.56 -4.25 -45.22
C GLU A 440 -5.03 -3.97 -45.25
N PRO A 441 -4.28 -4.58 -46.19
CA PRO A 441 -2.85 -4.35 -46.28
C PRO A 441 -2.57 -2.93 -46.78
N ASP A 442 -2.29 -2.01 -45.86
CA ASP A 442 -1.61 -0.78 -46.22
C ASP A 442 -0.20 -1.16 -46.71
N THR A 443 0.17 -0.68 -47.90
CA THR A 443 1.27 -1.18 -48.77
C THR A 443 2.69 -1.08 -48.18
N THR A 444 2.82 -0.81 -46.88
CA THR A 444 4.08 -0.68 -46.14
C THR A 444 4.15 -1.49 -44.84
N ALA A 445 3.07 -2.15 -44.39
CA ALA A 445 3.06 -2.93 -43.14
C ALA A 445 3.18 -4.44 -43.39
N SER A 446 4.26 -5.06 -42.86
CA SER A 446 4.57 -6.49 -42.99
C SER A 446 3.70 -7.43 -42.10
N LEU A 447 2.76 -6.90 -41.32
CA LEU A 447 2.02 -7.70 -40.34
C LEU A 447 0.66 -8.12 -40.90
N THR A 448 0.41 -9.43 -40.90
CA THR A 448 -0.85 -10.05 -41.37
C THR A 448 -1.93 -10.10 -40.30
N TRP A 449 -1.59 -9.86 -39.03
CA TRP A 449 -2.49 -9.94 -37.88
C TRP A 449 -1.94 -9.12 -36.69
N THR A 450 -2.81 -8.78 -35.75
CA THR A 450 -2.48 -8.12 -34.46
C THR A 450 -3.23 -8.79 -33.31
N ILE A 451 -2.83 -8.57 -32.07
CA ILE A 451 -3.57 -9.07 -30.89
C ILE A 451 -4.45 -7.98 -30.31
N ASP A 452 -5.64 -8.37 -29.88
CA ASP A 452 -6.46 -7.53 -29.00
C ASP A 452 -6.87 -8.26 -27.72
N ILE A 453 -7.23 -7.47 -26.72
CA ILE A 453 -7.71 -7.96 -25.42
C ILE A 453 -9.21 -8.10 -25.52
N PHE A 454 -9.69 -9.32 -25.30
CA PHE A 454 -11.10 -9.63 -25.24
C PHE A 454 -11.51 -9.99 -23.82
N ASN A 455 -12.62 -9.39 -23.39
CA ASN A 455 -13.34 -9.78 -22.19
C ASN A 455 -14.62 -10.49 -22.62
N ASP A 456 -14.82 -11.74 -22.22
CA ASP A 456 -16.12 -12.36 -22.40
C ASP A 456 -17.07 -11.74 -21.37
N LYS A 457 -18.10 -11.00 -21.80
CA LYS A 457 -19.03 -10.28 -20.91
C LYS A 457 -19.70 -11.18 -19.84
N GLY A 458 -19.61 -12.51 -20.00
CA GLY A 458 -20.03 -13.52 -19.02
C GLY A 458 -18.98 -13.92 -17.97
N GLU A 459 -17.68 -13.73 -18.20
CA GLU A 459 -16.59 -14.10 -17.28
C GLU A 459 -16.72 -13.36 -15.95
N ARG A 460 -16.92 -12.03 -15.96
CA ARG A 460 -17.16 -11.21 -14.74
C ARG A 460 -18.27 -11.74 -13.85
N LYS A 461 -19.38 -12.18 -14.45
CA LYS A 461 -20.51 -12.76 -13.71
C LYS A 461 -20.22 -14.17 -13.20
N ARG A 462 -19.29 -14.88 -13.83
CA ARG A 462 -18.91 -16.27 -13.53
C ARG A 462 -17.81 -16.36 -12.48
N THR A 463 -16.88 -15.39 -12.46
CA THR A 463 -15.76 -15.29 -11.51
C THR A 463 -16.12 -14.47 -10.27
N GLY A 464 -17.13 -13.59 -10.34
CA GLY A 464 -17.62 -12.81 -9.21
C GLY A 464 -16.70 -11.65 -8.79
N SER A 465 -15.70 -11.30 -9.61
CA SER A 465 -14.72 -10.25 -9.35
C SER A 465 -15.31 -8.85 -9.56
N TYR A 466 -16.15 -8.44 -8.60
CA TYR A 466 -16.67 -7.08 -8.48
C TYR A 466 -15.81 -6.29 -7.50
N TYR A 467 -15.29 -5.16 -7.97
CA TYR A 467 -14.68 -4.16 -7.10
C TYR A 467 -15.64 -3.76 -5.99
N THR A 468 -15.15 -3.78 -4.75
CA THR A 468 -15.90 -3.26 -3.60
C THR A 468 -15.48 -1.82 -3.33
N PRO A 469 -16.37 -0.83 -3.49
CA PRO A 469 -16.05 0.57 -3.20
C PRO A 469 -15.50 0.80 -1.79
N ASP A 470 -14.57 1.74 -1.64
CA ASP A 470 -13.91 2.07 -0.37
C ASP A 470 -14.89 2.26 0.80
N TYR A 471 -16.01 2.95 0.59
CA TYR A 471 -17.00 3.16 1.65
C TYR A 471 -17.65 1.85 2.14
N ILE A 472 -17.78 0.84 1.26
CA ILE A 472 -18.28 -0.49 1.65
C ILE A 472 -17.19 -1.24 2.41
N VAL A 473 -15.94 -1.17 1.95
CA VAL A 473 -14.79 -1.78 2.63
C VAL A 473 -14.63 -1.20 4.03
N GLU A 474 -14.61 0.13 4.17
CA GLU A 474 -14.53 0.84 5.45
C GLU A 474 -15.66 0.39 6.38
N TYR A 475 -16.91 0.38 5.89
CA TYR A 475 -18.05 -0.08 6.68
C TYR A 475 -17.91 -1.54 7.15
N ILE A 476 -17.49 -2.45 6.28
CA ILE A 476 -17.30 -3.86 6.65
C ILE A 476 -16.22 -3.99 7.73
N LEU A 477 -15.09 -3.29 7.60
CA LEU A 477 -14.01 -3.32 8.59
C LEU A 477 -14.47 -2.78 9.93
N GLU A 478 -15.20 -1.66 9.94
CA GLU A 478 -15.76 -1.07 11.16
C GLU A 478 -16.72 -2.01 11.89
N GLN A 479 -17.54 -2.77 11.14
CA GLN A 479 -18.54 -3.66 11.74
C GLN A 479 -18.02 -5.07 12.05
N ALA A 480 -17.00 -5.56 11.33
CA ALA A 480 -16.47 -6.91 11.49
C ALA A 480 -15.17 -6.97 12.28
N VAL A 481 -14.20 -6.11 11.95
CA VAL A 481 -12.87 -6.10 12.57
C VAL A 481 -12.86 -5.25 13.84
N GLY A 482 -13.50 -4.08 13.81
CA GLY A 482 -13.58 -3.15 14.94
C GLY A 482 -14.02 -3.80 16.27
N PRO A 483 -15.13 -4.56 16.32
CA PRO A 483 -15.58 -5.21 17.55
C PRO A 483 -14.62 -6.28 18.06
N VAL A 484 -13.94 -7.00 17.17
CA VAL A 484 -12.94 -8.03 17.54
C VAL A 484 -11.73 -7.38 18.19
N LEU A 485 -11.22 -6.30 17.59
CA LEU A 485 -10.12 -5.52 18.16
C LEU A 485 -10.47 -4.95 19.55
N ALA A 486 -11.67 -4.38 19.69
CA ALA A 486 -12.15 -3.86 20.96
C ALA A 486 -12.26 -4.96 22.04
N ALA A 487 -12.77 -6.13 21.68
CA ALA A 487 -12.85 -7.27 22.58
C ALA A 487 -11.47 -7.81 22.97
N ALA A 488 -10.51 -7.84 22.05
CA ALA A 488 -9.14 -8.32 22.28
C ALA A 488 -8.42 -7.50 23.36
N VAL A 489 -8.69 -6.19 23.43
CA VAL A 489 -8.02 -5.26 24.37
C VAL A 489 -8.76 -5.05 25.69
N ALA A 490 -10.07 -5.36 25.76
CA ALA A 490 -10.92 -5.01 26.90
C ALA A 490 -10.48 -5.59 28.26
N ASN A 491 -9.79 -6.75 28.26
CA ASN A 491 -9.36 -7.44 29.49
C ASN A 491 -7.84 -7.50 29.66
N GLN A 492 -7.07 -6.71 28.90
CA GLN A 492 -5.61 -6.76 28.95
C GLN A 492 -5.06 -5.82 30.04
N PRO A 493 -4.05 -6.26 30.81
CA PRO A 493 -3.59 -5.56 32.00
C PRO A 493 -2.80 -4.28 31.71
N ASP A 494 -2.11 -4.21 30.58
CA ASP A 494 -1.24 -3.11 30.19
C ASP A 494 -1.23 -2.93 28.66
N ASP A 495 -0.65 -1.82 28.18
CA ASP A 495 -0.65 -1.48 26.75
C ASP A 495 0.21 -2.43 25.91
N ALA A 496 1.27 -3.01 26.47
CA ALA A 496 2.07 -4.02 25.79
C ALA A 496 1.23 -5.29 25.52
N ALA A 497 0.48 -5.76 26.52
CA ALA A 497 -0.45 -6.87 26.40
C ALA A 497 -1.59 -6.55 25.41
N LYS A 498 -2.09 -5.30 25.37
CA LYS A 498 -3.07 -4.88 24.35
C LYS A 498 -2.50 -4.96 22.94
N VAL A 499 -1.28 -4.46 22.72
CA VAL A 499 -0.59 -4.54 21.42
C VAL A 499 -0.43 -5.99 20.99
N GLN A 500 0.05 -6.86 21.87
CA GLN A 500 0.20 -8.29 21.58
C GLN A 500 -1.15 -8.95 21.28
N ALA A 501 -2.20 -8.60 22.03
CA ALA A 501 -3.54 -9.13 21.80
C ALA A 501 -4.11 -8.71 20.45
N VAL A 502 -3.83 -7.49 19.98
CA VAL A 502 -4.22 -7.02 18.65
C VAL A 502 -3.40 -7.71 17.56
N LEU A 503 -2.09 -7.86 17.73
CA LEU A 503 -1.24 -8.55 16.75
C LEU A 503 -1.59 -10.05 16.61
N ALA A 504 -2.22 -10.64 17.63
CA ALA A 504 -2.73 -12.01 17.60
C ALA A 504 -4.11 -12.15 16.91
N VAL A 505 -4.72 -11.06 16.44
CA VAL A 505 -5.99 -11.12 15.70
C VAL A 505 -5.71 -11.52 14.25
N ASN A 506 -6.36 -12.60 13.81
CA ASN A 506 -6.27 -13.11 12.45
C ASN A 506 -7.46 -12.64 11.61
N VAL A 507 -7.18 -11.94 10.50
CA VAL A 507 -8.15 -11.48 9.50
C VAL A 507 -7.87 -12.21 8.19
N LEU A 508 -8.89 -12.88 7.66
CA LEU A 508 -8.79 -13.70 6.46
C LEU A 508 -9.72 -13.18 5.36
N ASP A 509 -9.17 -13.01 4.16
CA ASP A 509 -9.95 -12.91 2.93
C ASP A 509 -9.75 -14.18 2.06
N PRO A 510 -10.75 -15.07 1.95
CA PRO A 510 -10.63 -16.34 1.23
C PRO A 510 -10.76 -16.21 -0.30
N SER A 511 -10.98 -14.99 -0.81
CA SER A 511 -11.06 -14.66 -2.24
C SER A 511 -10.50 -13.26 -2.46
N MET A 512 -9.24 -13.07 -2.07
CA MET A 512 -8.67 -11.75 -1.85
C MET A 512 -8.48 -10.90 -3.10
N GLY A 513 -8.49 -11.50 -4.29
CA GLY A 513 -8.26 -10.78 -5.55
C GLY A 513 -6.95 -9.99 -5.49
N SER A 514 -7.03 -8.69 -5.76
CA SER A 514 -5.86 -7.79 -5.72
C SER A 514 -5.36 -7.41 -4.33
N GLY A 515 -5.96 -7.96 -3.27
CA GLY A 515 -5.64 -7.63 -1.87
C GLY A 515 -6.20 -6.29 -1.41
N HIS A 516 -7.18 -5.70 -2.11
CA HIS A 516 -7.75 -4.40 -1.75
C HIS A 516 -8.32 -4.37 -0.32
N PHE A 517 -9.09 -5.40 0.06
CA PHE A 517 -9.56 -5.56 1.44
C PHE A 517 -8.43 -5.76 2.44
N LEU A 518 -7.40 -6.53 2.07
CA LEU A 518 -6.26 -6.81 2.94
C LEU A 518 -5.45 -5.54 3.24
N VAL A 519 -5.23 -4.68 2.24
CA VAL A 519 -4.58 -3.37 2.42
C VAL A 519 -5.40 -2.48 3.35
N ALA A 520 -6.72 -2.41 3.13
CA ALA A 520 -7.60 -1.62 3.98
C ALA A 520 -7.66 -2.14 5.43
N ALA A 521 -7.72 -3.46 5.62
CA ALA A 521 -7.66 -4.09 6.93
C ALA A 521 -6.32 -3.82 7.63
N THR A 522 -5.21 -3.89 6.89
CA THR A 522 -3.87 -3.56 7.38
C THR A 522 -3.81 -2.16 7.95
N GLU A 523 -4.30 -1.17 7.18
CA GLU A 523 -4.34 0.22 7.63
C GLU A 523 -5.27 0.41 8.83
N TYR A 524 -6.45 -0.21 8.82
CA TYR A 524 -7.43 -0.12 9.90
C TYR A 524 -6.84 -0.60 11.25
N ILE A 525 -6.24 -1.80 11.26
CA ILE A 525 -5.64 -2.37 12.48
C ILE A 525 -4.40 -1.57 12.89
N ALA A 526 -3.56 -1.12 11.94
CA ALA A 526 -2.40 -0.29 12.26
C ALA A 526 -2.78 1.03 12.94
N ARG A 527 -3.88 1.66 12.49
CA ARG A 527 -4.44 2.86 13.14
C ARG A 527 -5.03 2.56 14.51
N PHE A 528 -5.65 1.40 14.69
CA PHE A 528 -6.10 0.96 16.01
C PHE A 528 -4.92 0.79 16.97
N LEU A 529 -3.82 0.18 16.53
CA LEU A 529 -2.58 0.05 17.30
C LEU A 529 -1.98 1.39 17.67
N LEU A 530 -1.90 2.34 16.73
CA LEU A 530 -1.44 3.71 17.01
C LEU A 530 -2.19 4.39 18.15
N ASN A 531 -3.50 4.13 18.26
CA ASN A 531 -4.33 4.70 19.32
C ASN A 531 -4.14 4.01 20.68
N LEU A 532 -3.59 2.79 20.70
CA LEU A 532 -3.36 1.99 21.91
C LEU A 532 -1.95 2.11 22.45
N SER A 533 -0.96 2.20 21.57
CA SER A 533 0.44 2.25 21.94
C SER A 533 0.82 3.67 22.39
N GLU A 534 0.86 3.91 23.71
CA GLU A 534 1.72 4.93 24.32
C GLU A 534 3.22 4.54 24.23
N VAL A 535 3.53 3.38 23.66
CA VAL A 535 4.87 2.75 23.64
C VAL A 535 5.72 3.29 22.49
N SER A 536 6.73 4.09 22.86
CA SER A 536 7.92 4.40 22.05
C SER A 536 8.83 3.16 21.95
N GLU A 537 8.60 2.30 20.96
CA GLU A 537 9.71 1.51 20.38
C GLU A 537 10.34 2.24 19.18
N ALA A 538 9.72 3.33 18.71
CA ALA A 538 10.05 4.06 17.49
C ALA A 538 11.29 4.98 17.58
N GLU A 539 11.86 5.20 18.77
CA GLU A 539 13.13 5.94 18.90
C GLU A 539 14.34 5.23 18.26
N ARG A 540 14.17 4.00 17.72
CA ARG A 540 15.25 3.26 17.04
C ARG A 540 15.14 3.19 15.51
N SER A 541 14.00 3.54 14.90
CA SER A 541 13.88 3.56 13.42
C SER A 541 13.09 4.78 12.98
N GLY A 542 13.72 5.71 12.27
CA GLY A 542 13.12 6.97 11.80
C GLY A 542 12.00 6.85 10.75
N ALA A 543 11.19 5.79 10.82
CA ALA A 543 9.96 5.61 10.05
C ALA A 543 8.76 6.19 10.82
N SER A 544 7.75 6.66 10.10
CA SER A 544 6.46 7.06 10.70
C SER A 544 5.85 5.88 11.47
N ASP A 545 5.34 6.14 12.69
CA ASP A 545 4.71 5.13 13.57
C ASP A 545 3.66 4.28 12.82
N LEU A 546 2.91 4.88 11.88
CA LEU A 546 1.91 4.17 11.09
C LEU A 546 2.52 3.12 10.15
N VAL A 547 3.62 3.44 9.48
CA VAL A 547 4.28 2.52 8.52
C VAL A 547 4.84 1.31 9.26
N TYR A 548 5.41 1.55 10.45
CA TYR A 548 5.86 0.47 11.34
C TYR A 548 4.71 -0.48 11.67
N TRP A 549 3.57 0.04 12.15
CA TRP A 549 2.42 -0.80 12.50
C TRP A 549 1.79 -1.48 11.28
N LYS A 550 1.69 -0.80 10.14
CA LYS A 550 1.22 -1.41 8.89
C LYS A 550 2.05 -2.64 8.53
N ARG A 551 3.39 -2.55 8.64
CA ARG A 551 4.29 -3.67 8.39
C ARG A 551 4.06 -4.83 9.36
N ARG A 552 3.98 -4.54 10.67
CA ARG A 552 3.74 -5.55 11.71
C ARG A 552 2.39 -6.25 11.52
N VAL A 553 1.34 -5.49 11.22
CA VAL A 553 0.00 -6.02 10.97
C VAL A 553 0.00 -6.92 9.72
N ALA A 554 0.60 -6.49 8.62
CA ALA A 554 0.68 -7.31 7.40
C ALA A 554 1.41 -8.64 7.63
N GLN A 555 2.41 -8.66 8.52
CA GLN A 555 3.20 -9.85 8.87
C GLN A 555 2.55 -10.78 9.89
N SER A 556 1.54 -10.33 10.65
CA SER A 556 1.00 -11.12 11.77
C SER A 556 -0.51 -11.36 11.67
N CYS A 557 -1.26 -10.39 11.18
CA CYS A 557 -2.73 -10.41 11.26
C CYS A 557 -3.42 -10.79 9.95
N ILE A 558 -2.77 -10.57 8.80
CA ILE A 558 -3.44 -10.51 7.51
C ILE A 558 -3.19 -11.78 6.72
N TYR A 559 -4.27 -12.50 6.39
CA TYR A 559 -4.25 -13.76 5.64
C TYR A 559 -5.13 -13.65 4.40
N GLY A 560 -4.72 -14.32 3.33
CA GLY A 560 -5.42 -14.26 2.06
C GLY A 560 -5.28 -15.52 1.23
N VAL A 561 -6.36 -15.92 0.56
CA VAL A 561 -6.36 -17.02 -0.40
C VAL A 561 -6.99 -16.57 -1.71
N ASP A 562 -6.38 -16.96 -2.82
CA ASP A 562 -6.99 -16.78 -4.14
C ASP A 562 -6.72 -17.96 -5.07
N LEU A 563 -7.67 -18.25 -5.95
CA LEU A 563 -7.56 -19.30 -6.95
C LEU A 563 -6.51 -18.96 -8.03
N ASN A 564 -6.40 -17.68 -8.40
CA ASN A 564 -5.51 -17.21 -9.44
C ASN A 564 -4.12 -16.84 -8.85
N PRO A 565 -3.03 -17.51 -9.27
CA PRO A 565 -1.69 -17.19 -8.75
C PRO A 565 -1.28 -15.75 -9.03
N LEU A 566 -1.71 -15.16 -10.14
CA LEU A 566 -1.41 -13.75 -10.46
C LEU A 566 -2.13 -12.78 -9.52
N ALA A 567 -3.33 -13.13 -9.03
CA ALA A 567 -4.03 -12.35 -8.02
C ALA A 567 -3.27 -12.37 -6.68
N VAL A 568 -2.71 -13.53 -6.31
CA VAL A 568 -1.86 -13.68 -5.12
C VAL A 568 -0.63 -12.77 -5.21
N ASP A 569 0.09 -12.81 -6.32
CA ASP A 569 1.28 -11.96 -6.51
C ASP A 569 0.92 -10.48 -6.49
N LEU A 570 -0.26 -10.13 -7.03
CA LEU A 570 -0.79 -8.79 -6.99
C LEU A 570 -1.17 -8.33 -5.58
N ALA A 571 -1.80 -9.18 -4.78
CA ALA A 571 -2.12 -8.88 -3.39
C ALA A 571 -0.85 -8.60 -2.57
N LYS A 572 0.21 -9.37 -2.79
CA LYS A 572 1.54 -9.11 -2.20
C LYS A 572 2.06 -7.75 -2.63
N LEU A 573 1.95 -7.42 -3.92
CA LEU A 573 2.38 -6.14 -4.47
C LEU A 573 1.67 -4.96 -3.78
N SER A 574 0.35 -5.03 -3.70
CA SER A 574 -0.49 -4.00 -3.08
C SER A 574 -0.12 -3.79 -1.62
N LEU A 575 0.09 -4.88 -0.86
CA LEU A 575 0.51 -4.82 0.54
C LEU A 575 1.93 -4.26 0.68
N TRP A 576 2.87 -4.68 -0.16
CA TRP A 576 4.22 -4.10 -0.14
C TRP A 576 4.18 -2.60 -0.40
N LEU A 577 3.49 -2.14 -1.45
CA LEU A 577 3.40 -0.72 -1.78
C LEU A 577 2.82 0.12 -0.62
N ASP A 578 1.93 -0.46 0.20
CA ASP A 578 1.33 0.20 1.36
C ASP A 578 2.16 0.09 2.66
N THR A 579 2.94 -0.97 2.81
CA THR A 579 3.70 -1.29 4.04
C THR A 579 5.20 -1.01 3.94
N THR A 580 5.70 -0.59 2.78
CA THR A 580 7.15 -0.40 2.60
C THR A 580 7.65 0.80 3.41
N ALA A 581 8.75 0.58 4.13
CA ALA A 581 9.54 1.61 4.78
C ALA A 581 10.88 1.80 4.04
N ARG A 582 11.38 3.05 4.01
CA ARG A 582 12.70 3.36 3.48
C ARG A 582 13.78 2.54 4.20
N ASP A 583 14.75 2.04 3.44
CA ASP A 583 15.91 1.26 3.92
C ASP A 583 15.58 -0.08 4.62
N LYS A 584 14.33 -0.56 4.55
CA LYS A 584 13.93 -1.89 5.02
C LYS A 584 13.60 -2.82 3.85
N PRO A 585 13.90 -4.12 3.93
CA PRO A 585 13.52 -5.08 2.88
C PRO A 585 11.99 -5.25 2.85
N LEU A 586 11.44 -5.81 1.78
CA LEU A 586 10.03 -6.19 1.75
C LEU A 586 9.71 -7.26 2.79
N SER A 587 8.51 -7.21 3.37
CA SER A 587 8.05 -8.26 4.28
C SER A 587 7.82 -9.56 3.52
N PHE A 588 8.26 -10.68 4.10
CA PHE A 588 7.91 -12.00 3.57
C PHE A 588 6.42 -12.27 3.82
N LEU A 589 5.63 -12.48 2.76
CA LEU A 589 4.16 -12.66 2.86
C LEU A 589 3.67 -14.02 2.34
N ASP A 590 4.56 -14.91 1.87
CA ASP A 590 4.18 -16.20 1.26
C ASP A 590 3.55 -17.19 2.25
N HIS A 591 3.75 -16.97 3.56
CA HIS A 591 3.11 -17.76 4.61
C HIS A 591 1.67 -17.32 4.90
N HIS A 592 1.30 -16.10 4.51
CA HIS A 592 -0.01 -15.51 4.77
C HIS A 592 -0.90 -15.41 3.53
N LEU A 593 -0.30 -15.20 2.35
CA LEU A 593 -1.02 -15.09 1.09
C LEU A 593 -0.76 -16.34 0.22
N ARG A 594 -1.80 -17.14 0.01
CA ARG A 594 -1.68 -18.47 -0.57
C ARG A 594 -2.51 -18.63 -1.84
N CYS A 595 -1.98 -19.36 -2.80
CA CYS A 595 -2.74 -19.77 -3.98
C CYS A 595 -3.46 -21.10 -3.73
N GLY A 596 -4.77 -21.15 -3.97
CA GLY A 596 -5.55 -22.36 -3.80
C GLY A 596 -7.05 -22.13 -3.98
N ASN A 597 -7.79 -23.22 -4.19
CA ASN A 597 -9.24 -23.20 -4.22
C ASN A 597 -9.78 -23.27 -2.78
N ALA A 598 -10.18 -22.13 -2.23
CA ALA A 598 -10.71 -22.00 -0.88
C ALA A 598 -11.87 -22.97 -0.53
N LEU A 599 -12.59 -23.47 -1.55
CA LEU A 599 -13.72 -24.39 -1.40
C LEU A 599 -13.34 -25.87 -1.48
N VAL A 600 -12.15 -26.21 -1.99
CA VAL A 600 -11.77 -27.59 -2.31
C VAL A 600 -10.56 -28.01 -1.50
N GLY A 601 -10.80 -28.79 -0.45
CA GLY A 601 -9.74 -29.41 0.34
C GLY A 601 -10.29 -30.24 1.50
N ALA A 602 -9.49 -31.19 1.97
CA ALA A 602 -9.80 -31.99 3.14
C ALA A 602 -9.51 -31.25 4.46
N ARG A 603 -10.33 -31.51 5.47
CA ARG A 603 -9.99 -31.28 6.89
C ARG A 603 -9.24 -32.49 7.42
N LEU A 604 -8.25 -32.31 8.27
CA LEU A 604 -7.43 -33.44 8.73
C LEU A 604 -8.22 -34.42 9.59
N ASP A 605 -9.25 -33.95 10.30
CA ASP A 605 -10.19 -34.84 11.01
C ASP A 605 -10.96 -35.79 10.09
N SER A 606 -11.13 -35.44 8.81
CA SER A 606 -11.76 -36.30 7.79
C SER A 606 -10.85 -37.41 7.25
N LEU A 607 -9.55 -37.38 7.56
CA LEU A 607 -8.60 -38.45 7.20
C LEU A 607 -8.80 -39.72 8.03
N ARG A 608 -9.57 -39.65 9.11
CA ARG A 608 -9.98 -40.83 9.90
C ARG A 608 -10.85 -41.75 9.03
N PRO A 609 -10.75 -43.07 9.17
CA PRO A 609 -11.53 -43.99 8.34
C PRO A 609 -13.03 -43.72 8.42
N LEU A 610 -13.66 -43.53 7.26
CA LEU A 610 -15.11 -43.45 7.03
C LEU A 610 -15.89 -44.72 7.43
N VAL A 611 -15.25 -45.68 8.10
CA VAL A 611 -15.88 -46.91 8.58
C VAL A 611 -16.42 -46.69 10.00
N SER A 612 -17.40 -45.80 10.17
CA SER A 612 -18.28 -45.83 11.35
C SER A 612 -19.66 -45.19 11.18
N ASP A 613 -20.17 -45.03 9.95
CA ASP A 613 -21.54 -44.53 9.72
C ASP A 613 -22.66 -45.47 10.19
N ILE A 614 -22.33 -46.66 10.70
CA ILE A 614 -23.32 -47.56 11.31
C ILE A 614 -23.40 -47.38 12.85
N LYS A 615 -22.48 -46.65 13.50
CA LYS A 615 -22.51 -46.41 14.98
C LYS A 615 -22.43 -44.95 15.42
N ALA A 616 -22.33 -43.99 14.50
CA ALA A 616 -22.30 -42.55 14.81
C ALA A 616 -23.61 -41.98 15.42
N LYS A 617 -24.72 -42.71 15.39
CA LYS A 617 -25.99 -42.28 16.01
C LYS A 617 -26.00 -42.31 17.55
N GLN A 618 -25.07 -43.00 18.21
CA GLN A 618 -25.06 -43.09 19.69
C GLN A 618 -24.08 -42.12 20.38
N GLN A 619 -23.08 -41.57 19.68
CA GLN A 619 -22.10 -40.64 20.28
C GLN A 619 -22.43 -39.16 20.14
N LYS A 620 -23.42 -38.80 19.30
CA LYS A 620 -23.88 -37.41 19.08
C LYS A 620 -24.41 -36.71 20.35
N LYS A 621 -24.70 -37.44 21.43
CA LYS A 621 -25.19 -36.88 22.70
C LYS A 621 -24.09 -36.52 23.71
N LYS A 622 -22.83 -36.93 23.49
CA LYS A 622 -21.69 -36.60 24.37
C LYS A 622 -20.73 -35.55 23.80
N ALA A 623 -20.66 -35.41 22.47
CA ALA A 623 -19.81 -34.41 21.81
C ALA A 623 -20.34 -32.97 21.94
N ALA A 624 -21.65 -32.78 22.05
CA ALA A 624 -22.27 -31.46 22.20
C ALA A 624 -21.91 -30.75 23.52
N ALA A 625 -21.46 -31.49 24.55
CA ALA A 625 -21.03 -30.92 25.82
C ALA A 625 -19.54 -30.53 25.84
N ALA A 626 -18.71 -31.08 24.94
CA ALA A 626 -17.28 -30.76 24.85
C ALA A 626 -16.98 -29.56 23.93
N ALA A 627 -17.87 -29.26 22.97
CA ALA A 627 -17.75 -28.09 22.10
C ALA A 627 -17.87 -26.74 22.84
N ALA A 628 -18.42 -26.73 24.07
CA ALA A 628 -18.55 -25.52 24.90
C ALA A 628 -17.28 -25.22 25.74
N ALA A 629 -16.23 -26.04 25.66
CA ALA A 629 -15.01 -25.91 26.47
C ALA A 629 -13.72 -25.71 25.67
N GLY A 630 -13.80 -25.37 24.36
CA GLY A 630 -12.62 -25.00 23.56
C GLY A 630 -11.59 -26.09 23.29
N GLN A 631 -11.78 -27.31 23.80
CA GLN A 631 -10.90 -28.45 23.50
C GLN A 631 -11.52 -29.31 22.40
N VAL A 632 -11.12 -29.02 21.16
CA VAL A 632 -11.35 -29.94 20.03
C VAL A 632 -10.53 -31.21 20.31
N SER A 633 -11.18 -32.36 20.16
CA SER A 633 -10.61 -33.70 20.41
C SER A 633 -9.49 -34.01 19.41
N MET A 634 -8.29 -33.53 19.73
CA MET A 634 -7.05 -33.70 18.98
C MET A 634 -6.68 -35.17 18.77
N PHE A 635 -6.20 -35.45 17.56
CA PHE A 635 -5.60 -36.66 17.02
C PHE A 635 -4.99 -37.63 18.05
N GLY A 636 -5.31 -38.92 17.94
CA GLY A 636 -4.71 -39.99 18.75
C GLY A 636 -3.34 -40.47 18.26
N ASP A 637 -2.71 -39.74 17.35
CA ASP A 637 -1.40 -40.05 16.78
C ASP A 637 -0.36 -39.07 17.33
N SER A 638 0.57 -39.57 18.16
CA SER A 638 1.60 -38.74 18.82
C SER A 638 2.49 -38.02 17.81
N ASP A 639 2.68 -38.62 16.63
CA ASP A 639 3.56 -38.10 15.58
C ASP A 639 2.94 -36.90 14.87
N PHE A 640 1.61 -36.88 14.70
CA PHE A 640 0.90 -35.72 14.18
C PHE A 640 0.95 -34.55 15.15
N GLN A 641 0.65 -34.80 16.44
CA GLN A 641 0.70 -33.73 17.45
C GLN A 641 2.09 -33.11 17.57
N ALA A 642 3.15 -33.92 17.48
CA ALA A 642 4.52 -33.43 17.47
C ALA A 642 4.81 -32.56 16.24
N GLN A 643 4.35 -32.96 15.05
CA GLN A 643 4.58 -32.21 13.81
C GLN A 643 3.74 -30.93 13.72
N ALA A 644 2.48 -30.95 14.18
CA ALA A 644 1.63 -29.76 14.25
C ALA A 644 2.21 -28.73 15.23
N ARG A 645 2.67 -29.18 16.42
CA ARG A 645 3.39 -28.29 17.36
C ARG A 645 4.67 -27.73 16.76
N GLN A 646 5.44 -28.55 16.06
CA GLN A 646 6.64 -28.09 15.38
C GLN A 646 6.29 -27.04 14.29
N ALA A 647 5.18 -27.23 13.58
CA ALA A 647 4.70 -26.29 12.58
C ALA A 647 4.37 -24.92 13.19
N VAL A 648 3.55 -24.91 14.23
CA VAL A 648 3.18 -23.68 14.96
C VAL A 648 4.43 -22.99 15.52
N MET A 649 5.37 -23.75 16.08
CA MET A 649 6.63 -23.20 16.59
C MET A 649 7.49 -22.58 15.47
N THR A 650 7.59 -23.22 14.31
CA THR A 650 8.33 -22.67 13.16
C THR A 650 7.63 -21.41 12.61
N MET A 651 6.30 -21.40 12.55
CA MET A 651 5.53 -20.22 12.12
C MET A 651 5.70 -19.05 13.09
N SER A 652 5.63 -19.30 14.40
CA SER A 652 5.91 -18.29 15.41
C SER A 652 7.35 -17.74 15.32
N GLN A 653 8.33 -18.57 14.95
CA GLN A 653 9.69 -18.11 14.67
C GLN A 653 9.76 -17.20 13.44
N ILE A 654 9.01 -17.53 12.37
CA ILE A 654 8.92 -16.69 11.17
C ILE A 654 8.31 -15.32 11.53
N GLU A 655 7.22 -15.27 12.29
CA GLU A 655 6.55 -14.03 12.72
C GLU A 655 7.36 -13.19 13.72
N ALA A 656 8.20 -13.84 14.53
CA ALA A 656 9.07 -13.18 15.50
C ALA A 656 10.25 -12.45 14.83
N LEU A 657 10.67 -12.90 13.64
CA LEU A 657 11.66 -12.18 12.83
C LEU A 657 11.00 -10.91 12.29
N ALA A 658 11.50 -9.74 12.70
CA ALA A 658 10.97 -8.45 12.24
C ALA A 658 11.12 -8.26 10.72
N GLY A 659 12.05 -9.01 10.10
CA GLY A 659 12.38 -8.85 8.69
C GLY A 659 12.98 -7.48 8.46
N ASP A 660 13.80 -6.99 9.39
CA ASP A 660 14.44 -5.68 9.32
C ASP A 660 15.73 -5.75 8.48
N SER A 661 16.25 -6.96 8.24
CA SER A 661 17.41 -7.21 7.38
C SER A 661 17.10 -8.25 6.30
N ILE A 662 17.90 -8.23 5.23
CA ILE A 662 17.80 -9.16 4.10
C ILE A 662 18.03 -10.60 4.55
N ASP A 663 18.98 -10.80 5.47
CA ASP A 663 19.32 -12.12 5.99
C ASP A 663 18.16 -12.71 6.82
N GLU A 664 17.43 -11.88 7.58
CA GLU A 664 16.22 -12.31 8.28
C GLU A 664 15.12 -12.75 7.33
N VAL A 665 14.88 -11.99 6.24
CA VAL A 665 13.86 -12.35 5.23
C VAL A 665 14.22 -13.65 4.52
N ARG A 666 15.50 -13.86 4.17
CA ARG A 666 15.97 -15.13 3.59
C ARG A 666 15.84 -16.30 4.57
N GLU A 667 16.07 -16.06 5.86
CA GLU A 667 15.88 -17.08 6.88
C GLU A 667 14.40 -17.43 7.06
N GLN A 668 13.48 -16.45 7.02
CA GLN A 668 12.03 -16.70 7.01
C GLN A 668 11.63 -17.61 5.85
N GLU A 669 12.12 -17.33 4.64
CA GLU A 669 11.87 -18.15 3.45
C GLU A 669 12.42 -19.57 3.62
N ARG A 670 13.67 -19.72 4.08
CA ARG A 670 14.29 -21.03 4.32
C ARG A 670 13.55 -21.86 5.36
N LEU A 671 13.15 -21.25 6.48
CA LEU A 671 12.37 -21.90 7.54
C LEU A 671 11.02 -22.36 7.01
N TYR A 672 10.37 -21.52 6.21
CA TYR A 672 9.08 -21.83 5.61
C TYR A 672 9.17 -22.94 4.56
N GLU A 673 10.18 -22.93 3.69
CA GLU A 673 10.41 -24.01 2.72
C GLU A 673 10.67 -25.35 3.42
N ALA A 674 11.48 -25.35 4.48
CA ALA A 674 11.73 -26.53 5.30
C ALA A 674 10.45 -27.04 5.97
N LEU A 675 9.61 -26.12 6.47
CA LEU A 675 8.31 -26.44 7.04
C LEU A 675 7.38 -27.08 6.00
N GLN A 676 7.25 -26.47 4.83
CA GLN A 676 6.45 -26.99 3.72
C GLN A 676 6.95 -28.38 3.32
N ALA A 677 8.26 -28.58 3.14
CA ALA A 677 8.83 -29.88 2.81
C ALA A 677 8.52 -30.96 3.86
N SER A 678 8.49 -30.60 5.14
CA SER A 678 8.23 -31.55 6.24
C SER A 678 6.75 -31.93 6.40
N LEU A 679 5.83 -30.95 6.37
CA LEU A 679 4.39 -31.15 6.53
C LEU A 679 3.73 -31.71 5.26
N ARG A 680 4.03 -31.10 4.10
CA ARG A 680 3.40 -31.47 2.83
C ARG A 680 3.76 -32.87 2.41
N ALA A 681 5.01 -33.27 2.55
CA ALA A 681 5.45 -34.61 2.13
C ALA A 681 4.68 -35.76 2.81
N LYS A 682 4.16 -35.54 4.01
CA LYS A 682 3.44 -36.56 4.79
C LYS A 682 1.92 -36.41 4.74
N TYR A 683 1.39 -35.24 5.06
CA TYR A 683 -0.05 -35.08 5.24
C TYR A 683 -0.77 -34.52 4.02
N GLU A 684 -0.08 -33.79 3.13
CA GLU A 684 -0.71 -33.29 1.90
C GLU A 684 -1.11 -34.45 1.00
N ARG A 685 -0.28 -35.49 0.82
CA ARG A 685 -0.66 -36.67 0.02
C ARG A 685 -1.91 -37.39 0.54
N ALA A 686 -2.07 -37.44 1.86
CA ALA A 686 -3.26 -38.02 2.48
C ALA A 686 -4.49 -37.12 2.30
N ALA A 687 -4.30 -35.81 2.40
CA ALA A 687 -5.34 -34.81 2.19
C ALA A 687 -5.78 -34.70 0.71
N ASP A 688 -4.84 -34.78 -0.22
CA ASP A 688 -5.07 -34.90 -1.67
C ASP A 688 -5.86 -36.15 -1.99
N LEU A 689 -5.43 -37.30 -1.45
CA LEU A 689 -6.16 -38.57 -1.60
C LEU A 689 -7.60 -38.44 -1.13
N ALA A 690 -7.82 -37.86 0.05
CA ALA A 690 -9.15 -37.67 0.58
C ALA A 690 -10.00 -36.74 -0.28
N THR A 691 -9.43 -35.64 -0.74
CA THR A 691 -10.13 -34.65 -1.56
C THR A 691 -10.46 -35.20 -2.93
N ALA A 692 -9.53 -35.94 -3.55
CA ALA A 692 -9.71 -36.58 -4.85
C ALA A 692 -10.87 -37.60 -4.87
N THR A 693 -11.26 -38.18 -3.73
CA THR A 693 -12.45 -39.07 -3.67
C THR A 693 -13.76 -38.35 -3.98
N GLY A 694 -13.81 -37.02 -3.87
CA GLY A 694 -14.95 -36.21 -4.30
C GLY A 694 -14.97 -35.94 -5.81
N PHE A 695 -13.93 -36.34 -6.55
CA PHE A 695 -13.77 -36.17 -7.99
C PHE A 695 -13.76 -37.55 -8.70
N ASP A 696 -12.98 -37.71 -9.75
CA ASP A 696 -12.95 -38.91 -10.60
C ASP A 696 -12.14 -40.08 -9.99
N LEU A 697 -11.63 -39.95 -8.76
CA LEU A 697 -10.84 -41.00 -8.13
C LEU A 697 -11.72 -42.05 -7.47
N VAL A 698 -11.78 -43.24 -8.08
CA VAL A 698 -12.55 -44.39 -7.57
C VAL A 698 -11.62 -45.49 -7.09
N PHE A 699 -11.79 -45.93 -5.84
CA PHE A 699 -11.16 -47.12 -5.27
C PHE A 699 -12.08 -47.81 -4.25
N ASP A 700 -11.74 -49.04 -3.86
CA ASP A 700 -12.49 -49.79 -2.84
C ASP A 700 -12.41 -49.10 -1.46
N PRO A 701 -13.54 -48.66 -0.86
CA PRO A 701 -13.56 -48.03 0.46
C PRO A 701 -12.89 -48.85 1.57
N GLY A 702 -12.85 -50.18 1.44
CA GLY A 702 -12.14 -51.07 2.38
C GLY A 702 -10.62 -50.83 2.44
N LEU A 703 -10.05 -50.22 1.40
CA LEU A 703 -8.62 -49.90 1.32
C LEU A 703 -8.25 -48.56 1.97
N TRP A 704 -9.23 -47.75 2.40
CA TRP A 704 -9.00 -46.39 2.90
C TRP A 704 -7.91 -46.31 3.97
N LYS A 705 -8.02 -47.13 5.02
CA LYS A 705 -7.06 -47.13 6.13
C LYS A 705 -5.63 -47.42 5.62
N HIS A 706 -5.49 -48.43 4.78
CA HIS A 706 -4.20 -48.83 4.23
C HIS A 706 -3.62 -47.80 3.26
N LEU A 707 -4.47 -47.11 2.50
CA LEU A 707 -4.05 -46.03 1.60
C LEU A 707 -3.59 -44.78 2.37
N ILE A 708 -4.29 -44.42 3.45
CA ILE A 708 -3.86 -43.32 4.33
C ILE A 708 -2.55 -43.67 5.04
N ASP A 709 -2.41 -44.89 5.59
CA ASP A 709 -1.16 -45.36 6.21
C ASP A 709 0.02 -45.35 5.20
N TYR A 710 -0.26 -45.67 3.93
CA TYR A 710 0.72 -45.60 2.85
C TYR A 710 1.05 -44.16 2.44
N ALA A 711 0.05 -43.29 2.33
CA ALA A 711 0.21 -41.88 1.93
C ALA A 711 0.99 -41.07 2.98
N THR A 712 0.75 -41.32 4.26
CA THR A 712 1.43 -40.69 5.40
C THR A 712 2.82 -41.28 5.68
N GLY A 713 3.14 -42.43 5.10
CA GLY A 713 4.44 -43.09 5.24
C GLY A 713 4.56 -43.98 6.49
N HIS A 714 3.47 -44.24 7.22
CA HIS A 714 3.45 -45.21 8.33
C HIS A 714 3.65 -46.65 7.84
N ASN A 715 3.31 -46.95 6.57
CA ASN A 715 3.57 -48.25 5.97
C ASN A 715 4.08 -48.12 4.53
N LEU A 716 5.40 -48.33 4.33
CA LEU A 716 6.05 -48.27 3.02
C LEU A 716 5.84 -49.54 2.19
N THR A 717 5.39 -50.63 2.81
CA THR A 717 5.11 -51.91 2.17
C THR A 717 3.63 -52.02 1.80
N GLY A 718 3.27 -51.38 0.69
CA GLY A 718 1.94 -51.49 0.06
C GLY A 718 2.00 -52.24 -1.28
N PRO A 719 0.90 -52.85 -1.76
CA PRO A 719 0.82 -53.35 -3.13
C PRO A 719 1.10 -52.23 -4.14
N ARG A 720 1.71 -52.53 -5.29
CA ARG A 720 2.07 -51.52 -6.32
C ARG A 720 0.90 -50.61 -6.73
N GLN A 721 -0.35 -51.11 -6.63
CA GLN A 721 -1.56 -50.35 -6.93
C GLN A 721 -1.78 -49.13 -6.02
N PHE A 722 -1.29 -49.15 -4.77
CA PHE A 722 -1.43 -48.01 -3.84
C PHE A 722 -0.62 -46.81 -4.31
N GLY A 723 0.59 -47.05 -4.83
CA GLY A 723 1.41 -46.01 -5.46
C GLY A 723 0.69 -45.35 -6.63
N GLY A 724 0.00 -46.14 -7.47
CA GLY A 724 -0.79 -45.62 -8.59
C GLY A 724 -1.98 -44.76 -8.14
N ILE A 725 -2.73 -45.19 -7.11
CA ILE A 725 -3.89 -44.44 -6.58
C ILE A 725 -3.45 -43.12 -5.95
N VAL A 726 -2.42 -43.13 -5.10
CA VAL A 726 -1.91 -41.90 -4.46
C VAL A 726 -1.31 -40.95 -5.49
N ALA A 727 -0.60 -41.46 -6.50
CA ALA A 727 -0.09 -40.63 -7.59
C ALA A 727 -1.22 -40.02 -8.44
N ALA A 728 -2.29 -40.77 -8.70
CA ALA A 728 -3.46 -40.26 -9.40
C ALA A 728 -4.18 -39.14 -8.63
N ALA A 729 -4.30 -39.28 -7.31
CA ALA A 729 -4.82 -38.22 -6.44
C ALA A 729 -3.95 -36.95 -6.50
N ALA A 730 -2.63 -37.11 -6.34
CA ALA A 730 -1.69 -36.00 -6.41
C ALA A 730 -1.68 -35.31 -7.78
N ALA A 731 -1.97 -36.02 -8.87
CA ALA A 731 -2.06 -35.43 -10.20
C ALA A 731 -3.29 -34.51 -10.38
N GLN A 732 -4.36 -34.75 -9.61
CA GLN A 732 -5.57 -33.92 -9.63
C GLN A 732 -5.41 -32.62 -8.82
N ALA A 733 -4.53 -32.62 -7.81
CA ALA A 733 -4.36 -31.49 -6.91
C ALA A 733 -3.97 -30.17 -7.63
N PRO A 734 -3.00 -30.14 -8.58
CA PRO A 734 -2.72 -28.92 -9.35
C PRO A 734 -3.86 -28.50 -10.29
N ALA A 735 -4.57 -29.47 -10.87
CA ALA A 735 -5.65 -29.19 -11.83
C ALA A 735 -6.86 -28.51 -11.17
N HIS A 736 -7.19 -28.91 -9.94
CA HIS A 736 -8.29 -28.34 -9.17
C HIS A 736 -7.85 -27.35 -8.08
N ARG A 737 -6.54 -27.14 -7.93
CA ARG A 737 -5.88 -26.32 -6.91
C ARG A 737 -6.35 -26.66 -5.50
N PHE A 738 -6.22 -27.92 -5.10
CA PHE A 738 -6.61 -28.35 -3.74
C PHE A 738 -5.94 -27.47 -2.68
N PHE A 739 -6.72 -27.03 -1.69
CA PHE A 739 -6.28 -26.14 -0.63
C PHE A 739 -6.71 -26.66 0.75
N HIS A 740 -5.74 -27.18 1.49
CA HIS A 740 -5.96 -27.74 2.83
C HIS A 740 -5.70 -26.69 3.91
N TRP A 741 -6.75 -26.01 4.37
CA TRP A 741 -6.67 -24.90 5.34
C TRP A 741 -5.77 -25.18 6.56
N GLU A 742 -5.97 -26.33 7.22
CA GLU A 742 -5.21 -26.71 8.43
C GLU A 742 -3.72 -26.99 8.15
N LEU A 743 -3.37 -27.36 6.90
CA LEU A 743 -1.97 -27.54 6.50
C LEU A 743 -1.35 -26.24 5.93
N ALA A 744 -2.20 -25.36 5.40
CA ALA A 744 -1.76 -24.11 4.80
C ALA A 744 -1.48 -23.03 5.86
N PHE A 745 -2.27 -23.01 6.94
CA PHE A 745 -2.19 -22.04 8.05
C PHE A 745 -2.18 -22.75 9.41
N PRO A 746 -1.17 -23.59 9.70
CA PRO A 746 -1.15 -24.39 10.93
C PRO A 746 -1.24 -23.54 12.21
N GLU A 747 -0.65 -22.34 12.23
CA GLU A 747 -0.67 -21.35 13.32
C GLU A 747 -2.08 -20.82 13.65
N VAL A 748 -3.02 -20.88 12.72
CA VAL A 748 -4.40 -20.44 12.93
C VAL A 748 -5.27 -21.57 13.50
N PHE A 749 -4.96 -22.83 13.14
CA PHE A 749 -5.82 -23.99 13.43
C PHE A 749 -5.33 -24.86 14.60
N PHE A 750 -4.04 -24.78 14.99
CA PHE A 750 -3.43 -25.59 16.06
C PHE A 750 -2.81 -24.72 17.14
#